data_AF-A0A8H4AJN1-F1
#
_entry.id   AF-A0A8H4AJN1-F1
#
_cell.length_a   1.000
_cell.length_b   1.000
_cell.length_c   1.000
_cell.angle_alpha   90.00
_cell.angle_beta   90.00
_cell.angle_gamma   90.00
#
_symmetry.space_group_name_H-M   'P 1'
#
loop_
_entity.id
_entity.type
_entity.pdbx_description
1 polymer ?
#
loop_
_entity_poly.entity_id
_entity_poly.type
_entity_poly.pdbx_seq_one_letter_code
_entity_poly.pdbx_strand_id
1 'polypeptide(L)'
;MLCQELSNEQTETFIRNSAGLALKNSLVSSEASRRNEITQRWLNMDEPTRQQIKQAVLATLGSSDQRAAATAAQVVSAIAAIELPTGQWTDLMKTLLENVTTTDNSQLKIATLTAIGFVCESIDSDILAAQSGAILTAVVSGARKEEPNQEVRKAAIDALYNSLEFIRENFDREGERNYIMQVVCEATQSADVNVQVAAFECLVRIMQIYYDKMRFYMEKALFGLTVLGMKHEDERVALQAVEFWSTVCDEELELMGEAAEAQETGEQPERLSHNFAKAALPEILPVLLWLLTKQEEEADEDDWNVSMAAGTCLALLAQCVEDAVVAPVIPFVENHIRNNDWRFREAAVMAFGSILEGPEHKLLANLVNQALPVLIDMMRDPSPQVKDTTAWTLGRVSELLIECIKPDVHLHPLITALVYGLKDSPRIVSNCCWALMSLSDQFGSKETPQPTYHLSTYFEGIITALLETTERSSNESNSRTSAYECISILVQGAALDCFPTIQKLTFTILDRLDATISAQNQIVGSDERLAHSELQSNLCSVLTSIIRKLRTEVVPFADRIMTTLLSLFQTATKHSTTLEDGFLAVGAITTAVEGDFLRYLEAFAPFLYGALSNHEEYQLCSIAVGLIGDICRALQEQSLPYCDTFMNVLLQNLQSPVLNRNVKPAILSCFGDIALAISGRFEVYLEIVMLVLAQASNMRATDGVNLMTNYDMIDYVIALREGILEAYVGIVQGLKTGEKADLLMRYIDQIFNFMNMTWNDQEKTEIIIRSMIGLIGDLAEAFPNGQIKQWFQYDCVTQVLREGRSNRNLPAGTREVTRWAKEMVKRASQ
;
A
#
# COMPACT_ATOMS: atom_id res chain seq x y z
N MET A 1 17.03 9.45 -39.44
CA MET A 1 16.33 8.32 -40.08
C MET A 1 15.00 8.00 -39.40
N LEU A 2 14.92 7.71 -38.08
CA LEU A 2 13.62 7.41 -37.44
C LEU A 2 12.60 8.58 -37.45
N CYS A 3 13.02 9.80 -37.09
CA CYS A 3 12.12 10.97 -37.12
C CYS A 3 11.63 11.32 -38.53
N GLN A 4 12.42 11.03 -39.57
CA GLN A 4 12.06 11.26 -40.97
C GLN A 4 10.98 10.27 -41.42
N GLU A 5 11.12 8.98 -41.07
CA GLU A 5 10.09 7.98 -41.33
C GLU A 5 8.79 8.29 -40.60
N LEU A 6 8.86 8.76 -39.34
CA LEU A 6 7.67 9.21 -38.60
C LEU A 6 6.95 10.36 -39.33
N SER A 7 7.70 11.34 -39.84
CA SER A 7 7.16 12.50 -40.55
C SER A 7 6.75 12.25 -42.01
N ASN A 8 7.07 11.08 -42.58
CA ASN A 8 6.82 10.79 -43.98
C ASN A 8 5.39 10.28 -44.20
N GLU A 9 4.52 11.13 -44.74
CA GLU A 9 3.12 10.79 -45.07
C GLU A 9 2.97 9.69 -46.13
N GLN A 10 4.03 9.37 -46.89
CA GLN A 10 4.01 8.28 -47.88
C GLN A 10 4.33 6.91 -47.26
N THR A 11 4.88 6.88 -46.05
CA THR A 11 5.25 5.65 -45.34
C THR A 11 4.01 5.04 -44.68
N GLU A 12 3.92 3.71 -44.65
CA GLU A 12 2.79 3.01 -44.03
C GLU A 12 2.66 3.31 -42.53
N THR A 13 1.42 3.45 -42.05
CA THR A 13 1.08 3.81 -40.66
C THR A 13 1.84 3.01 -39.60
N PHE A 14 1.97 1.69 -39.79
CA PHE A 14 2.64 0.84 -38.79
C PHE A 14 4.15 1.12 -38.71
N ILE A 15 4.79 1.48 -39.83
CA ILE A 15 6.22 1.83 -39.88
C ILE A 15 6.44 3.18 -39.20
N ARG A 16 5.59 4.17 -39.53
CA ARG A 16 5.61 5.49 -38.87
C ARG A 16 5.49 5.37 -37.36
N ASN A 17 4.51 4.58 -36.91
CA ASN A 17 4.28 4.34 -35.49
C ASN A 17 5.49 3.62 -34.83
N SER A 18 6.02 2.58 -35.47
CA SER A 18 7.19 1.85 -34.96
C SER A 18 8.42 2.75 -34.84
N ALA A 19 8.64 3.64 -35.82
CA ALA A 19 9.73 4.60 -35.78
C ALA A 19 9.58 5.61 -34.64
N GLY A 20 8.36 6.10 -34.40
CA GLY A 20 8.07 7.00 -33.28
C GLY A 20 8.20 6.33 -31.90
N LEU A 21 7.74 5.09 -31.74
CA LEU A 21 7.92 4.33 -30.50
C LEU A 21 9.39 4.02 -30.21
N ALA A 22 10.16 3.63 -31.23
CA ALA A 22 11.60 3.44 -31.09
C ALA A 22 12.32 4.74 -30.68
N LEU A 23 11.89 5.89 -31.22
CA LEU A 23 12.39 7.19 -30.83
C LEU A 23 12.03 7.53 -29.38
N LYS A 24 10.78 7.36 -28.97
CA LYS A 24 10.33 7.54 -27.58
C LYS A 24 11.16 6.68 -26.61
N ASN A 25 11.28 5.38 -26.87
CA ASN A 25 12.01 4.44 -26.00
C ASN A 25 13.51 4.73 -25.92
N SER A 26 14.05 5.53 -26.84
CA SER A 26 15.43 6.02 -26.76
C SER A 26 15.61 7.22 -25.82
N LEU A 27 14.50 7.80 -25.33
CA LEU A 27 14.43 9.02 -24.53
C LEU A 27 13.83 8.80 -23.12
N VAL A 28 13.13 7.69 -22.88
CA VAL A 28 12.49 7.40 -21.59
C VAL A 28 12.98 6.11 -20.96
N SER A 29 13.04 6.06 -19.63
CA SER A 29 13.28 4.85 -18.85
C SER A 29 12.66 4.96 -17.45
N SER A 30 12.07 3.87 -16.98
CA SER A 30 11.58 3.74 -15.61
C SER A 30 12.72 3.74 -14.59
N GLU A 31 13.88 3.18 -14.95
CA GLU A 31 15.05 3.09 -14.06
C GLU A 31 15.83 4.41 -13.98
N ALA A 32 16.05 4.92 -12.76
CA ALA A 32 16.67 6.24 -12.54
C ALA A 32 18.11 6.34 -13.07
N SER A 33 18.91 5.28 -12.91
CA SER A 33 20.29 5.20 -13.41
C SER A 33 20.34 5.36 -14.94
N ARG A 34 19.48 4.61 -15.64
CA ARG A 34 19.37 4.59 -17.09
C ARG A 34 18.76 5.88 -17.62
N ARG A 35 17.79 6.45 -16.91
CA ARG A 35 17.21 7.77 -17.22
C ARG A 35 18.29 8.85 -17.26
N ASN A 36 19.17 8.90 -16.26
CA ASN A 36 20.28 9.85 -16.23
C ASN A 36 21.24 9.67 -17.42
N GLU A 37 21.59 8.42 -17.77
CA GLU A 37 22.43 8.13 -18.94
C GLU A 37 21.76 8.61 -20.24
N ILE A 38 20.46 8.34 -20.41
CA ILE A 38 19.68 8.75 -21.57
C ILE A 38 19.59 10.28 -21.68
N THR A 39 19.31 10.97 -20.57
CA THR A 39 19.27 12.43 -20.48
C THR A 39 20.61 13.01 -20.92
N GLN A 40 21.73 12.50 -20.38
CA GLN A 40 23.06 12.95 -20.77
C GLN A 40 23.36 12.66 -22.25
N ARG A 41 22.94 11.49 -22.75
CA ARG A 41 23.13 11.13 -24.16
C ARG A 41 22.38 12.09 -25.09
N TRP A 42 21.15 12.45 -24.78
CA TRP A 42 20.36 13.42 -25.55
C TRP A 42 21.00 14.81 -25.50
N LEU A 43 21.35 15.30 -24.30
CA LEU A 43 21.93 16.64 -24.13
C LEU A 43 23.31 16.80 -24.78
N ASN A 44 24.06 15.71 -24.94
CA ASN A 44 25.35 15.69 -25.64
C ASN A 44 25.23 15.63 -27.18
N MET A 45 24.03 15.45 -27.73
CA MET A 45 23.81 15.54 -29.18
C MET A 45 23.99 16.98 -29.67
N ASP A 46 24.44 17.13 -30.91
CA ASP A 46 24.59 18.45 -31.52
C ASP A 46 23.24 19.17 -31.67
N GLU A 47 23.23 20.48 -31.39
CA GLU A 47 22.03 21.31 -31.44
C GLU A 47 21.28 21.24 -32.79
N PRO A 48 21.94 21.27 -33.96
CA PRO A 48 21.24 21.15 -35.24
C PRO A 48 20.45 19.85 -35.38
N THR A 49 21.02 18.71 -34.97
CA THR A 49 20.33 17.42 -35.01
C THR A 49 19.13 17.39 -34.06
N ARG A 50 19.26 17.92 -32.85
CA ARG A 50 18.15 18.03 -31.90
C ARG A 50 17.02 18.91 -32.45
N GLN A 51 17.34 20.06 -33.02
CA GLN A 51 16.37 20.96 -33.66
C GLN A 51 15.67 20.29 -34.85
N GLN A 52 16.41 19.55 -35.68
CA GLN A 52 15.81 18.80 -36.79
C GLN A 52 14.81 17.75 -36.30
N ILE A 53 15.14 17.02 -35.23
CA ILE A 53 14.23 16.04 -34.63
C ILE A 53 12.98 16.74 -34.07
N LYS A 54 13.15 17.80 -33.27
CA LYS A 54 12.04 18.58 -32.70
C LYS A 54 11.08 19.10 -33.77
N GLN A 55 11.60 19.69 -34.83
CA GLN A 55 10.79 20.20 -35.94
C GLN A 55 10.05 19.10 -36.69
N ALA A 56 10.69 17.95 -36.95
CA ALA A 56 10.05 16.83 -37.64
C ALA A 56 8.90 16.24 -36.81
N VAL A 57 9.11 16.09 -35.50
CA VAL A 57 8.07 15.57 -34.59
C VAL A 57 6.91 16.55 -34.46
N LEU A 58 7.18 17.85 -34.28
CA LEU A 58 6.14 18.88 -34.23
C LEU A 58 5.32 18.96 -35.52
N ALA A 59 5.97 18.85 -36.68
CA ALA A 59 5.26 18.82 -37.97
C ALA A 59 4.34 17.58 -38.09
N THR A 60 4.73 16.46 -37.50
CA THR A 60 3.96 15.20 -37.53
C THR A 60 2.65 15.30 -36.71
N LEU A 61 2.54 16.25 -35.78
CA LEU A 61 1.27 16.49 -35.08
C LEU A 61 0.12 16.86 -36.03
N GLY A 62 0.45 17.48 -37.19
CA GLY A 62 -0.53 17.84 -38.23
C GLY A 62 -0.82 16.73 -39.25
N SER A 63 -0.25 15.54 -39.07
CA SER A 63 -0.44 14.37 -39.93
C SER A 63 -1.91 13.98 -40.06
N SER A 64 -2.31 13.51 -41.25
CA SER A 64 -3.64 12.91 -41.45
C SER A 64 -3.79 11.54 -40.77
N ASP A 65 -2.67 10.89 -40.42
CA ASP A 65 -2.65 9.63 -39.69
C ASP A 65 -2.67 9.89 -38.17
N GLN A 66 -3.82 9.56 -37.55
CA GLN A 66 -4.06 9.70 -36.12
C GLN A 66 -3.04 8.95 -35.25
N ARG A 67 -2.61 7.74 -35.66
CA ARG A 67 -1.68 6.95 -34.87
C ARG A 67 -0.29 7.58 -34.90
N ALA A 68 0.15 8.04 -36.08
CA ALA A 68 1.43 8.73 -36.21
C ALA A 68 1.45 10.05 -35.41
N ALA A 69 0.35 10.80 -35.43
CA ALA A 69 0.20 12.04 -34.68
C ALA A 69 0.21 11.81 -33.15
N ALA A 70 -0.48 10.78 -32.66
CA ALA A 70 -0.48 10.40 -31.24
C ALA A 70 0.91 9.94 -30.77
N THR A 71 1.63 9.17 -31.58
CA THR A 71 3.02 8.77 -31.25
C THR A 71 3.96 9.97 -31.28
N ALA A 72 3.76 10.92 -32.20
CA ALA A 72 4.50 12.18 -32.19
C ALA A 72 4.26 12.97 -30.89
N ALA A 73 3.02 13.04 -30.39
CA ALA A 73 2.72 13.67 -29.10
C ALA A 73 3.49 13.04 -27.92
N GLN A 74 3.62 11.71 -27.88
CA GLN A 74 4.44 11.02 -26.87
C GLN A 74 5.93 11.36 -27.00
N VAL A 75 6.45 11.47 -28.22
CA VAL A 75 7.85 11.87 -28.45
C VAL A 75 8.07 13.32 -28.04
N VAL A 76 7.12 14.22 -28.29
CA VAL A 76 7.18 15.62 -27.81
C VAL A 76 7.33 15.64 -26.29
N SER A 77 6.46 14.94 -25.56
CA SER A 77 6.53 14.85 -24.10
C SER A 77 7.87 14.26 -23.63
N ALA A 78 8.35 13.17 -24.25
CA ALA A 78 9.63 12.57 -23.88
C ALA A 78 10.83 13.51 -24.05
N ILE A 79 10.86 14.32 -25.11
CA ILE A 79 11.91 15.33 -25.31
C ILE A 79 11.71 16.50 -24.33
N ALA A 80 10.46 16.94 -24.11
CA ALA A 80 10.13 18.03 -23.20
C ALA A 80 10.55 17.71 -21.75
N ALA A 81 10.37 16.47 -21.30
CA ALA A 81 10.81 16.00 -19.98
C ALA A 81 12.33 16.08 -19.76
N ILE A 82 13.12 16.16 -20.85
CA ILE A 82 14.57 16.35 -20.78
C ILE A 82 14.95 17.83 -20.91
N GLU A 83 14.35 18.54 -21.87
CA GLU A 83 14.79 19.89 -22.26
C GLU A 83 14.11 21.03 -21.49
N LEU A 84 12.88 20.88 -20.99
CA LEU A 84 12.23 21.92 -20.19
C LEU A 84 12.89 22.13 -18.82
N PRO A 85 13.24 21.08 -18.05
CA PRO A 85 13.96 21.26 -16.78
C PRO A 85 15.33 21.94 -16.94
N THR A 86 15.94 21.81 -18.12
CA THR A 86 17.24 22.41 -18.43
C THR A 86 17.13 23.75 -19.18
N GLY A 87 15.91 24.23 -19.45
CA GLY A 87 15.66 25.51 -20.12
C GLY A 87 16.00 25.56 -21.61
N GLN A 88 16.06 24.41 -22.32
CA GLN A 88 16.52 24.34 -23.72
C GLN A 88 15.38 24.36 -24.77
N TRP A 89 14.12 24.11 -24.39
CA TRP A 89 12.96 24.11 -25.31
C TRP A 89 11.83 25.07 -24.89
N THR A 90 12.19 26.32 -24.60
CA THR A 90 11.26 27.31 -24.02
C THR A 90 10.10 27.73 -24.92
N ASP A 91 10.21 27.54 -26.23
CA ASP A 91 9.22 27.93 -27.23
C ASP A 91 8.12 26.88 -27.48
N LEU A 92 8.28 25.66 -26.95
CA LEU A 92 7.35 24.55 -27.15
C LEU A 92 5.90 24.94 -26.83
N MET A 93 5.66 25.47 -25.63
CA MET A 93 4.29 25.76 -25.15
C MET A 93 3.61 26.84 -26.00
N LYS A 94 4.38 27.81 -26.50
CA LYS A 94 3.88 28.82 -27.41
C LYS A 94 3.44 28.20 -28.74
N THR A 95 4.25 27.31 -29.31
CA THR A 95 3.90 26.61 -30.56
C THR A 95 2.66 25.73 -30.38
N LEU A 96 2.55 24.99 -29.27
CA LEU A 96 1.36 24.18 -29.00
C LEU A 96 0.11 25.06 -28.84
N LEU A 97 0.21 26.20 -28.16
CA LEU A 97 -0.89 27.16 -28.05
C LEU A 97 -1.33 27.71 -29.42
N GLU A 98 -0.38 28.09 -30.27
CA GLU A 98 -0.66 28.59 -31.62
C GLU A 98 -1.39 27.52 -32.45
N ASN A 99 -0.97 26.26 -32.39
CA ASN A 99 -1.61 25.16 -33.11
C ASN A 99 -3.08 24.94 -32.72
N VAL A 100 -3.44 25.13 -31.44
CA VAL A 100 -4.83 24.97 -30.97
C VAL A 100 -5.70 26.17 -31.33
N THR A 101 -5.16 27.38 -31.21
CA THR A 101 -5.94 28.63 -31.30
C THR A 101 -6.06 29.21 -32.71
N THR A 102 -5.09 28.98 -33.59
CA THR A 102 -5.02 29.64 -34.90
C THR A 102 -5.45 28.77 -36.07
N THR A 103 -5.55 27.46 -35.88
CA THR A 103 -5.76 26.49 -36.97
C THR A 103 -7.14 25.85 -36.89
N ASP A 104 -7.82 25.70 -38.03
CA ASP A 104 -9.12 25.01 -38.13
C ASP A 104 -8.99 23.48 -38.31
N ASN A 105 -7.77 22.97 -38.46
CA ASN A 105 -7.51 21.53 -38.59
C ASN A 105 -7.73 20.81 -37.25
N SER A 106 -8.86 20.11 -37.12
CA SER A 106 -9.20 19.35 -35.92
C SER A 106 -8.15 18.28 -35.56
N GLN A 107 -7.51 17.65 -36.54
CA GLN A 107 -6.52 16.60 -36.28
C GLN A 107 -5.27 17.15 -35.60
N LEU A 108 -4.81 18.31 -36.06
CA LEU A 108 -3.71 19.03 -35.42
C LEU A 108 -4.07 19.44 -33.99
N LYS A 109 -5.30 19.96 -33.78
CA LYS A 109 -5.78 20.33 -32.44
C LYS A 109 -5.77 19.13 -31.49
N ILE A 110 -6.32 17.98 -31.89
CA ILE A 110 -6.35 16.76 -31.08
C ILE A 110 -4.94 16.34 -30.68
N ALA A 111 -4.04 16.14 -31.65
CA ALA A 111 -2.68 15.69 -31.38
C ALA A 111 -1.90 16.68 -30.51
N THR A 112 -2.13 17.98 -30.69
CA THR A 112 -1.50 19.04 -29.89
C THR A 112 -2.01 19.02 -28.45
N LEU A 113 -3.33 18.90 -28.23
CA LEU A 113 -3.92 18.81 -26.89
C LEU A 113 -3.46 17.54 -26.17
N THR A 114 -3.38 16.41 -26.87
CA THR A 114 -2.79 15.17 -26.32
C THR A 114 -1.32 15.36 -25.94
N ALA A 115 -0.53 16.07 -26.76
CA ALA A 115 0.86 16.39 -26.43
C ALA A 115 0.95 17.28 -25.18
N ILE A 116 0.06 18.27 -25.05
CA ILE A 116 -0.04 19.08 -23.83
C ILE A 116 -0.34 18.18 -22.64
N GLY A 117 -1.34 17.30 -22.71
CA GLY A 117 -1.68 16.37 -21.63
C GLY A 117 -0.49 15.51 -21.17
N PHE A 118 0.23 14.88 -22.10
CA PHE A 118 1.43 14.10 -21.75
C PHE A 118 2.56 14.95 -21.17
N VAL A 119 2.75 16.18 -21.65
CA VAL A 119 3.73 17.12 -21.08
C VAL A 119 3.34 17.48 -19.64
N CYS A 120 2.05 17.69 -19.38
CA CYS A 120 1.51 18.01 -18.06
C CYS A 120 1.68 16.84 -17.07
N GLU A 121 1.51 15.61 -17.54
CA GLU A 121 1.66 14.39 -16.73
C GLU A 121 3.13 14.05 -16.41
N SER A 122 4.05 14.33 -17.35
CA SER A 122 5.44 13.85 -17.27
C SER A 122 6.44 14.82 -16.65
N ILE A 123 6.08 16.09 -16.47
CA ILE A 123 7.01 17.16 -16.09
C ILE A 123 6.56 17.79 -14.77
N ASP A 124 7.54 18.13 -13.93
CA ASP A 124 7.34 18.82 -12.66
C ASP A 124 6.51 20.11 -12.84
N SER A 125 5.52 20.26 -11.96
CA SER A 125 4.59 21.39 -11.86
C SER A 125 5.30 22.73 -11.76
N ASP A 126 6.43 22.83 -11.06
CA ASP A 126 7.19 24.06 -10.86
C ASP A 126 7.80 24.59 -12.16
N ILE A 127 8.19 23.68 -13.07
CA ILE A 127 8.74 24.04 -14.39
C ILE A 127 7.63 24.60 -15.29
N LEU A 128 6.44 24.00 -15.21
CA LEU A 128 5.30 24.37 -16.04
C LEU A 128 4.49 25.56 -15.47
N ALA A 129 4.65 25.89 -14.18
CA ALA A 129 3.94 26.97 -13.51
C ALA A 129 4.07 28.32 -14.24
N ALA A 130 5.26 28.62 -14.79
CA ALA A 130 5.50 29.84 -15.55
C ALA A 130 4.73 29.91 -16.89
N GLN A 131 4.27 28.76 -17.42
CA GLN A 131 3.54 28.64 -18.67
C GLN A 131 2.06 28.22 -18.46
N SER A 132 1.59 28.16 -17.21
CA SER A 132 0.24 27.68 -16.84
C SER A 132 -0.87 28.43 -17.58
N GLY A 133 -0.77 29.76 -17.70
CA GLY A 133 -1.77 30.57 -18.41
C GLY A 133 -1.89 30.24 -19.90
N ALA A 134 -0.76 29.91 -20.57
CA ALA A 134 -0.76 29.52 -21.98
C ALA A 134 -1.38 28.12 -22.16
N ILE A 135 -1.03 27.17 -21.29
CA ILE A 135 -1.61 25.82 -21.24
C ILE A 135 -3.12 25.93 -21.05
N LEU A 136 -3.55 26.67 -20.02
CA LEU A 136 -4.95 26.83 -19.67
C LEU A 136 -5.75 27.45 -20.81
N THR A 137 -5.18 28.47 -21.48
CA THR A 137 -5.84 29.10 -22.64
C THR A 137 -6.05 28.09 -23.77
N ALA A 138 -5.07 27.24 -24.07
CA ALA A 138 -5.18 26.21 -25.11
C ALA A 138 -6.24 25.16 -24.75
N VAL A 139 -6.15 24.55 -23.57
CA VAL A 139 -7.08 23.48 -23.16
C VAL A 139 -8.50 24.01 -23.01
N VAL A 140 -8.69 25.17 -22.37
CA VAL A 140 -10.04 25.72 -22.18
C VAL A 140 -10.64 26.19 -23.51
N SER A 141 -9.83 26.69 -24.45
CA SER A 141 -10.32 27.04 -25.79
C SER A 141 -10.79 25.81 -26.59
N GLY A 142 -10.11 24.66 -26.44
CA GLY A 142 -10.50 23.41 -27.11
C GLY A 142 -11.73 22.75 -26.47
N ALA A 143 -11.95 22.96 -25.17
CA ALA A 143 -13.03 22.33 -24.42
C ALA A 143 -14.40 23.04 -24.54
N ARG A 144 -14.43 24.28 -25.06
CA ARG A 144 -15.64 25.11 -25.14
C ARG A 144 -16.78 24.43 -25.90
N LYS A 145 -18.01 24.79 -25.56
CA LYS A 145 -19.22 24.33 -26.25
C LYS A 145 -19.26 24.76 -27.72
N GLU A 146 -18.63 25.86 -28.09
CA GLU A 146 -18.58 26.36 -29.48
C GLU A 146 -17.66 25.53 -30.38
N GLU A 147 -16.78 24.68 -29.85
CA GLU A 147 -15.93 23.80 -30.67
C GLU A 147 -16.80 22.69 -31.31
N PRO A 148 -16.90 22.65 -32.65
CA PRO A 148 -17.81 21.71 -33.32
C PRO A 148 -17.34 20.26 -33.19
N ASN A 149 -16.03 20.00 -33.09
CA ASN A 149 -15.50 18.65 -33.09
C ASN A 149 -15.43 18.07 -31.67
N GLN A 150 -16.17 16.99 -31.41
CA GLN A 150 -16.26 16.37 -30.09
C GLN A 150 -14.95 15.68 -29.67
N GLU A 151 -14.16 15.16 -30.62
CA GLU A 151 -12.84 14.58 -30.33
C GLU A 151 -11.84 15.65 -29.88
N VAL A 152 -11.92 16.87 -30.43
CA VAL A 152 -11.13 18.02 -29.97
C VAL A 152 -11.53 18.39 -28.54
N ARG A 153 -12.85 18.46 -28.27
CA ARG A 153 -13.36 18.76 -26.92
C ARG A 153 -12.92 17.71 -25.90
N LYS A 154 -13.02 16.42 -26.24
CA LYS A 154 -12.54 15.33 -25.39
C LYS A 154 -11.06 15.46 -25.09
N ALA A 155 -10.21 15.58 -26.12
CA ALA A 155 -8.77 15.72 -25.94
C ALA A 155 -8.40 16.97 -25.11
N ALA A 156 -9.18 18.04 -25.21
CA ALA A 156 -9.00 19.24 -24.41
C ALA A 156 -9.35 19.04 -22.93
N ILE A 157 -10.41 18.30 -22.63
CA ILE A 157 -10.78 17.95 -21.25
C ILE A 157 -9.76 16.97 -20.65
N ASP A 158 -9.31 15.97 -21.41
CA ASP A 158 -8.25 15.04 -20.98
C ASP A 158 -6.94 15.81 -20.68
N ALA A 159 -6.60 16.80 -21.51
CA ALA A 159 -5.45 17.66 -21.26
C ALA A 159 -5.65 18.56 -20.04
N LEU A 160 -6.87 19.07 -19.82
CA LEU A 160 -7.21 19.84 -18.62
C LEU A 160 -7.04 18.99 -17.36
N TYR A 161 -7.58 17.77 -17.34
CA TYR A 161 -7.43 16.80 -16.24
C TYR A 161 -5.96 16.65 -15.82
N ASN A 162 -5.07 16.39 -16.79
CA ASN A 162 -3.64 16.21 -16.55
C ASN A 162 -2.94 17.52 -16.11
N SER A 163 -3.53 18.69 -16.37
CA SER A 163 -2.96 19.98 -15.99
C SER A 163 -3.38 20.48 -14.61
N LEU A 164 -4.33 19.80 -13.95
CA LEU A 164 -4.96 20.30 -12.72
C LEU A 164 -3.97 20.52 -11.57
N GLU A 165 -2.89 19.75 -11.48
CA GLU A 165 -1.95 19.81 -10.35
C GLU A 165 -1.16 21.13 -10.28
N PHE A 166 -0.84 21.74 -11.41
CA PHE A 166 0.03 22.92 -11.46
C PHE A 166 -0.68 24.23 -11.83
N ILE A 167 -1.98 24.18 -12.14
CA ILE A 167 -2.80 25.39 -12.34
C ILE A 167 -3.35 25.95 -11.01
N ARG A 168 -2.74 25.61 -9.87
CA ARG A 168 -3.19 26.02 -8.53
C ARG A 168 -3.33 27.52 -8.39
N GLU A 169 -2.34 28.29 -8.88
CA GLU A 169 -2.41 29.75 -8.91
C GLU A 169 -3.58 30.29 -9.75
N ASN A 170 -3.92 29.62 -10.86
CA ASN A 170 -5.07 29.97 -11.68
C ASN A 170 -6.37 29.69 -10.94
N PHE A 171 -6.43 28.58 -10.20
CA PHE A 171 -7.59 28.19 -9.41
C PHE A 171 -7.82 29.09 -8.18
N ASP A 172 -6.76 29.70 -7.64
CA ASP A 172 -6.87 30.73 -6.60
C ASP A 172 -7.50 32.02 -7.12
N ARG A 173 -7.36 32.32 -8.42
CA ARG A 173 -7.99 33.47 -9.06
C ARG A 173 -9.43 33.15 -9.44
N GLU A 174 -10.37 33.75 -8.71
CA GLU A 174 -11.81 33.51 -8.86
C GLU A 174 -12.32 33.60 -10.31
N GLY A 175 -11.86 34.58 -11.09
CA GLY A 175 -12.27 34.73 -12.49
C GLY A 175 -11.84 33.56 -13.39
N GLU A 176 -10.61 33.09 -13.23
CA GLU A 176 -10.08 31.95 -14.00
C GLU A 176 -10.72 30.64 -13.52
N ARG A 177 -10.87 30.46 -12.20
CA ARG A 177 -11.59 29.33 -11.60
C ARG A 177 -13.03 29.23 -12.10
N ASN A 178 -13.79 30.32 -12.06
CA ASN A 178 -15.18 30.37 -12.56
C ASN A 178 -15.25 29.93 -14.03
N TYR A 179 -14.26 30.34 -14.82
CA TYR A 179 -14.22 30.01 -16.24
C TYR A 179 -13.92 28.54 -16.49
N ILE A 180 -12.96 27.95 -15.76
CA ILE A 180 -12.67 26.51 -15.80
C ILE A 180 -13.93 25.73 -15.41
N MET A 181 -14.52 26.06 -14.26
CA MET A 181 -15.71 25.36 -13.75
C MET A 181 -16.88 25.46 -14.72
N GLN A 182 -17.11 26.61 -15.34
CA GLN A 182 -18.14 26.76 -16.37
C GLN A 182 -17.92 25.80 -17.54
N VAL A 183 -16.70 25.77 -18.10
CA VAL A 183 -16.40 24.94 -19.27
C VAL A 183 -16.52 23.44 -18.96
N VAL A 184 -16.04 23.01 -17.79
CA VAL A 184 -16.17 21.61 -17.35
C VAL A 184 -17.64 21.25 -17.11
N CYS A 185 -18.42 22.11 -16.44
CA CYS A 185 -19.85 21.88 -16.21
C CYS A 185 -20.69 21.88 -17.49
N GLU A 186 -20.31 22.67 -18.50
CA GLU A 186 -20.95 22.63 -19.81
C GLU A 186 -20.58 21.35 -20.59
N ALA A 187 -19.36 20.82 -20.38
CA ALA A 187 -18.91 19.58 -21.01
C ALA A 187 -19.62 18.34 -20.47
N THR A 188 -20.01 18.30 -19.19
CA THR A 188 -20.83 17.20 -18.63
C THR A 188 -22.24 17.14 -19.24
N GLN A 189 -22.70 18.24 -19.84
CA GLN A 189 -23.97 18.32 -20.57
C GLN A 189 -23.81 18.15 -22.08
N SER A 190 -22.65 17.70 -22.56
CA SER A 190 -22.42 17.41 -23.98
C SER A 190 -23.38 16.34 -24.50
N ALA A 191 -23.74 16.41 -25.78
CA ALA A 191 -24.48 15.33 -26.45
C ALA A 191 -23.62 14.09 -26.73
N ASP A 192 -22.29 14.25 -26.64
CA ASP A 192 -21.32 13.17 -26.83
C ASP A 192 -20.91 12.59 -25.47
N VAL A 193 -21.17 11.30 -25.28
CA VAL A 193 -20.91 10.60 -24.02
C VAL A 193 -19.42 10.56 -23.67
N ASN A 194 -18.52 10.46 -24.64
CA ASN A 194 -17.09 10.40 -24.34
C ASN A 194 -16.59 11.74 -23.76
N VAL A 195 -17.18 12.85 -24.20
CA VAL A 195 -16.93 14.18 -23.61
C VAL A 195 -17.52 14.27 -22.19
N GLN A 196 -18.70 13.69 -21.96
CA GLN A 196 -19.32 13.67 -20.62
C GLN A 196 -18.47 12.89 -19.63
N VAL A 197 -18.01 11.69 -19.98
CA VAL A 197 -17.17 10.84 -19.13
C VAL A 197 -15.89 11.59 -18.74
N ALA A 198 -15.14 12.11 -19.73
CA ALA A 198 -13.93 12.89 -19.48
C ALA A 198 -14.20 14.13 -18.60
N ALA A 199 -15.35 14.79 -18.79
CA ALA A 199 -15.71 15.96 -17.99
C ALA A 199 -16.04 15.59 -16.53
N PHE A 200 -16.72 14.46 -16.29
CA PHE A 200 -16.94 13.96 -14.93
C PHE A 200 -15.64 13.51 -14.26
N GLU A 201 -14.74 12.82 -14.98
CA GLU A 201 -13.39 12.50 -14.49
C GLU A 201 -12.60 13.77 -14.09
N CYS A 202 -12.71 14.81 -14.92
CA CYS A 202 -12.13 16.12 -14.60
C CYS A 202 -12.78 16.75 -13.36
N LEU A 203 -14.09 16.62 -13.15
CA LEU A 203 -14.77 17.11 -11.93
C LEU A 203 -14.33 16.34 -10.68
N VAL A 204 -14.17 15.02 -10.78
CA VAL A 204 -13.66 14.17 -9.70
C VAL A 204 -12.28 14.68 -9.27
N ARG A 205 -11.36 14.85 -10.22
CA ARG A 205 -10.01 15.35 -9.92
C ARG A 205 -9.99 16.79 -9.39
N ILE A 206 -10.88 17.65 -9.88
CA ILE A 206 -11.04 19.00 -9.33
C ILE A 206 -11.52 18.95 -7.87
N MET A 207 -12.47 18.08 -7.54
CA MET A 207 -12.96 17.93 -6.17
C MET A 207 -11.83 17.50 -5.23
N GLN A 208 -11.03 16.52 -5.65
CA GLN A 208 -9.89 16.02 -4.90
C GLN A 208 -8.84 17.10 -4.62
N ILE A 209 -8.43 17.86 -5.64
CA ILE A 209 -7.34 18.85 -5.48
C ILE A 209 -7.83 20.17 -4.84
N TYR A 210 -9.07 20.57 -5.12
CA TYR A 210 -9.58 21.92 -4.86
C TYR A 210 -10.85 21.96 -4.00
N TYR A 211 -11.06 20.96 -3.14
CA TYR A 211 -12.24 20.82 -2.26
C TYR A 211 -12.63 22.14 -1.56
N ASP A 212 -11.65 22.87 -1.00
CA ASP A 212 -11.85 24.12 -0.26
C ASP A 212 -12.47 25.26 -1.09
N LYS A 213 -12.36 25.18 -2.42
CA LYS A 213 -12.94 26.15 -3.35
C LYS A 213 -14.32 25.73 -3.87
N MET A 214 -14.79 24.52 -3.58
CA MET A 214 -15.94 23.92 -4.27
C MET A 214 -17.31 24.40 -3.77
N ARG A 215 -17.39 25.01 -2.58
CA ARG A 215 -18.66 25.37 -1.94
C ARG A 215 -19.64 26.13 -2.86
N PHE A 216 -19.16 27.17 -3.54
CA PHE A 216 -20.01 27.95 -4.44
C PHE A 216 -20.54 27.12 -5.61
N TYR A 217 -19.69 26.30 -6.24
CA TYR A 217 -20.06 25.50 -7.40
C TYR A 217 -20.96 24.31 -7.02
N MET A 218 -20.77 23.76 -5.81
CA MET A 218 -21.60 22.69 -5.26
C MET A 218 -23.07 23.12 -5.20
N GLU A 219 -23.35 24.28 -4.59
CA GLU A 219 -24.71 24.81 -4.46
C GLU A 219 -25.31 25.24 -5.81
N LYS A 220 -24.48 25.66 -6.77
CA LYS A 220 -24.94 26.24 -8.04
C LYS A 220 -25.17 25.23 -9.15
N ALA A 221 -24.33 24.21 -9.26
CA ALA A 221 -24.32 23.32 -10.42
C ALA A 221 -23.94 21.87 -10.09
N LEU A 222 -22.84 21.64 -9.36
CA LEU A 222 -22.24 20.31 -9.25
C LEU A 222 -23.21 19.30 -8.64
N PHE A 223 -23.93 19.69 -7.58
CA PHE A 223 -24.93 18.83 -6.94
C PHE A 223 -25.98 18.31 -7.93
N GLY A 224 -26.57 19.20 -8.72
CA GLY A 224 -27.59 18.81 -9.70
C GLY A 224 -27.02 17.97 -10.85
N LEU A 225 -25.83 18.33 -11.33
CA LEU A 225 -25.15 17.62 -12.42
C LEU A 225 -24.78 16.20 -12.02
N THR A 226 -24.22 15.99 -10.82
CA THR A 226 -23.75 14.67 -10.38
C THR A 226 -24.93 13.77 -10.01
N VAL A 227 -25.98 14.28 -9.36
CA VAL A 227 -27.21 13.50 -9.10
C VAL A 227 -27.89 13.06 -10.40
N LEU A 228 -27.91 13.91 -11.43
CA LEU A 228 -28.37 13.52 -12.76
C LEU A 228 -27.44 12.51 -13.43
N GLY A 229 -26.13 12.70 -13.30
CA GLY A 229 -25.10 11.78 -13.81
C GLY A 229 -25.24 10.37 -13.23
N MET A 230 -25.51 10.24 -11.92
CA MET A 230 -25.72 8.95 -11.27
C MET A 230 -26.93 8.17 -11.82
N LYS A 231 -27.89 8.87 -12.45
CA LYS A 231 -29.10 8.29 -13.06
C LYS A 231 -28.98 8.16 -14.58
N HIS A 232 -27.78 8.39 -15.14
CA HIS A 232 -27.57 8.38 -16.58
C HIS A 232 -27.74 6.96 -17.15
N GLU A 233 -28.21 6.87 -18.41
CA GLU A 233 -28.45 5.58 -19.08
C GLU A 233 -27.14 4.87 -19.48
N ASP A 234 -26.11 5.65 -19.84
CA ASP A 234 -24.76 5.12 -20.07
C ASP A 234 -24.03 4.96 -18.72
N GLU A 235 -23.69 3.73 -18.38
CA GLU A 235 -23.05 3.36 -17.12
C GLU A 235 -21.71 4.04 -16.90
N ARG A 236 -20.94 4.36 -17.95
CA ARG A 236 -19.65 5.04 -17.80
C ARG A 236 -19.80 6.42 -17.19
N VAL A 237 -20.90 7.12 -17.51
CA VAL A 237 -21.22 8.42 -16.91
C VAL A 237 -21.71 8.25 -15.47
N ALA A 238 -22.55 7.24 -15.23
CA ALA A 238 -23.05 6.94 -13.88
C ALA A 238 -21.90 6.57 -12.93
N LEU A 239 -20.94 5.76 -13.37
CA LEU A 239 -19.73 5.41 -12.64
C LEU A 239 -18.97 6.66 -12.20
N GLN A 240 -18.66 7.57 -13.12
CA GLN A 240 -17.91 8.78 -12.77
C GLN A 240 -18.69 9.75 -11.86
N ALA A 241 -20.02 9.77 -11.96
CA ALA A 241 -20.85 10.57 -11.07
C ALA A 241 -20.96 9.96 -9.66
N VAL A 242 -20.94 8.63 -9.52
CA VAL A 242 -20.83 7.94 -8.23
C VAL A 242 -19.43 8.13 -7.64
N GLU A 243 -18.40 8.05 -8.47
CA GLU A 243 -17.00 8.30 -8.09
C GLU A 243 -16.84 9.70 -7.48
N PHE A 244 -17.45 10.72 -8.08
CA PHE A 244 -17.45 12.08 -7.53
C PHE A 244 -17.92 12.13 -6.07
N TRP A 245 -18.98 11.40 -5.72
CA TRP A 245 -19.48 11.36 -4.34
C TRP A 245 -18.62 10.50 -3.43
N SER A 246 -17.98 9.46 -3.96
CA SER A 246 -16.97 8.68 -3.22
C SER A 246 -15.78 9.57 -2.85
N THR A 247 -15.25 10.34 -3.82
CA THR A 247 -14.19 11.33 -3.59
C THR A 247 -14.58 12.41 -2.58
N VAL A 248 -15.82 12.91 -2.62
CA VAL A 248 -16.31 13.86 -1.60
C VAL A 248 -16.27 13.23 -0.21
N CYS A 249 -16.66 11.95 -0.09
CA CYS A 249 -16.61 11.26 1.20
C CYS A 249 -15.17 11.03 1.66
N ASP A 250 -14.25 10.62 0.77
CA ASP A 250 -12.84 10.41 1.10
C ASP A 250 -12.18 11.70 1.60
N GLU A 251 -12.35 12.81 0.88
CA GLU A 251 -11.83 14.12 1.31
C GLU A 251 -12.44 14.55 2.65
N GLU A 252 -13.74 14.34 2.86
CA GLU A 252 -14.39 14.71 4.12
C GLU A 252 -13.95 13.81 5.29
N LEU A 253 -13.64 12.54 5.04
CA LEU A 253 -13.11 11.60 6.03
C LEU A 253 -11.67 11.96 6.42
N GLU A 254 -10.81 12.33 5.47
CA GLU A 254 -9.47 12.83 5.75
C GLU A 254 -9.54 14.10 6.61
N LEU A 255 -10.39 15.05 6.24
CA LEU A 255 -10.62 16.28 7.00
C LEU A 255 -11.20 16.02 8.40
N MET A 256 -12.01 14.98 8.57
CA MET A 256 -12.49 14.55 9.89
C MET A 256 -11.35 14.00 10.76
N GLY A 257 -10.42 13.23 10.15
CA GLY A 257 -9.19 12.78 10.80
C GLY A 257 -8.30 13.93 11.25
N GLU A 258 -7.97 14.87 10.34
CA GLU A 258 -7.20 16.09 10.63
C GLU A 258 -7.83 16.90 11.78
N ALA A 259 -9.16 17.04 11.77
CA ALA A 259 -9.89 17.77 12.80
C ALA A 259 -9.84 17.07 14.17
N ALA A 260 -9.91 15.74 14.20
CA ALA A 260 -9.77 14.96 15.42
C ALA A 260 -8.37 15.11 16.01
N GLU A 261 -7.32 15.01 15.18
CA GLU A 261 -5.93 15.19 15.60
C GLU A 261 -5.65 16.60 16.14
N ALA A 262 -6.11 17.65 15.44
CA ALA A 262 -5.98 19.03 15.90
C ALA A 262 -6.70 19.27 17.23
N GLN A 263 -7.87 18.65 17.43
CA GLN A 263 -8.62 18.75 18.68
C GLN A 263 -7.87 18.09 19.85
N GLU A 264 -7.16 16.97 19.61
CA GLU A 264 -6.34 16.29 20.62
C GLU A 264 -5.11 17.10 21.02
N THR A 265 -4.47 17.79 20.08
CA THR A 265 -3.30 18.66 20.32
C THR A 265 -3.69 20.03 20.89
N GLY A 266 -4.97 20.41 20.82
CA GLY A 266 -5.48 21.71 21.25
C GLY A 266 -5.25 22.82 20.23
N GLU A 267 -4.99 22.46 18.99
CA GLU A 267 -4.81 23.36 17.84
C GLU A 267 -6.12 23.48 17.03
N GLN A 268 -6.13 24.36 16.03
CA GLN A 268 -7.24 24.42 15.07
C GLN A 268 -6.84 23.70 13.79
N PRO A 269 -7.74 22.93 13.18
CA PRO A 269 -7.45 22.27 11.91
C PRO A 269 -7.19 23.31 10.82
N GLU A 270 -6.23 23.04 9.95
CA GLU A 270 -5.84 23.95 8.87
C GLU A 270 -6.92 24.01 7.77
N ARG A 271 -7.58 22.88 7.51
CA ARG A 271 -8.68 22.73 6.55
C ARG A 271 -9.97 22.40 7.30
N LEU A 272 -11.11 22.83 6.75
CA LEU A 272 -12.43 22.58 7.34
C LEU A 272 -13.34 21.89 6.32
N SER A 273 -13.96 20.80 6.74
CA SER A 273 -15.01 20.13 5.96
C SER A 273 -16.23 21.03 5.77
N HIS A 274 -16.77 21.02 4.56
CA HIS A 274 -18.01 21.69 4.18
C HIS A 274 -19.25 20.81 4.39
N ASN A 275 -19.08 19.53 4.73
CA ASN A 275 -20.16 18.56 4.97
C ASN A 275 -21.12 18.42 3.77
N PHE A 276 -20.57 18.41 2.56
CA PHE A 276 -21.32 18.19 1.32
C PHE A 276 -22.01 16.83 1.32
N ALA A 277 -21.33 15.75 1.77
CA ALA A 277 -21.91 14.41 1.80
C ALA A 277 -23.17 14.37 2.67
N LYS A 278 -23.09 14.96 3.87
CA LYS A 278 -24.22 15.07 4.80
C LYS A 278 -25.38 15.90 4.26
N ALA A 279 -25.09 17.00 3.57
CA ALA A 279 -26.12 17.84 2.95
C ALA A 279 -26.81 17.15 1.76
N ALA A 280 -26.05 16.36 1.01
CA ALA A 280 -26.50 15.65 -0.19
C ALA A 280 -27.26 14.34 0.11
N LEU A 281 -27.06 13.77 1.30
CA LEU A 281 -27.59 12.48 1.73
C LEU A 281 -29.05 12.19 1.28
N PRO A 282 -30.04 13.09 1.45
CA PRO A 282 -31.43 12.79 1.09
C PRO A 282 -31.66 12.53 -0.40
N GLU A 283 -30.83 13.09 -1.27
CA GLU A 283 -30.97 12.98 -2.73
C GLU A 283 -30.07 11.89 -3.31
N ILE A 284 -28.86 11.71 -2.78
CA ILE A 284 -27.90 10.71 -3.30
C ILE A 284 -28.21 9.30 -2.80
N LEU A 285 -28.63 9.15 -1.54
CA LEU A 285 -28.82 7.83 -0.94
C LEU A 285 -29.90 6.99 -1.64
N PRO A 286 -31.09 7.53 -1.99
CA PRO A 286 -32.07 6.76 -2.75
C PRO A 286 -31.55 6.28 -4.11
N VAL A 287 -30.62 7.03 -4.72
CA VAL A 287 -30.01 6.68 -6.01
C VAL A 287 -29.01 5.55 -5.82
N LEU A 288 -28.15 5.62 -4.80
CA LEU A 288 -27.22 4.54 -4.45
C LEU A 288 -27.97 3.24 -4.16
N LEU A 289 -29.03 3.29 -3.35
CA LEU A 289 -29.86 2.11 -3.05
C LEU A 289 -30.55 1.53 -4.29
N TRP A 290 -30.93 2.37 -5.25
CA TRP A 290 -31.46 1.92 -6.53
C TRP A 290 -30.37 1.32 -7.44
N LEU A 291 -29.18 1.93 -7.50
CA LEU A 291 -28.04 1.40 -8.26
C LEU A 291 -27.58 0.04 -7.73
N LEU A 292 -27.66 -0.18 -6.42
CA LEU A 292 -27.41 -1.49 -5.83
C LEU A 292 -28.28 -2.60 -6.42
N THR A 293 -29.47 -2.30 -6.96
CA THR A 293 -30.37 -3.28 -7.60
C THR A 293 -30.06 -3.57 -9.07
N LYS A 294 -28.94 -3.05 -9.59
CA LYS A 294 -28.53 -3.15 -10.99
C LYS A 294 -27.47 -4.23 -11.22
N GLN A 295 -27.47 -5.28 -10.41
CA GLN A 295 -26.52 -6.38 -10.56
C GLN A 295 -26.80 -7.18 -11.83
N GLU A 296 -25.72 -7.56 -12.52
CA GLU A 296 -25.77 -8.47 -13.66
C GLU A 296 -25.49 -9.91 -13.20
N GLU A 297 -26.18 -10.90 -13.80
CA GLU A 297 -26.04 -12.31 -13.40
C GLU A 297 -24.72 -12.94 -13.87
N GLU A 298 -24.18 -12.45 -14.98
CA GLU A 298 -22.99 -12.97 -15.67
C GLU A 298 -21.82 -11.98 -15.67
N ALA A 299 -21.82 -10.98 -14.77
CA ALA A 299 -20.68 -10.06 -14.65
C ALA A 299 -19.41 -10.86 -14.29
N ASP A 300 -18.29 -10.51 -14.93
CA ASP A 300 -16.99 -11.04 -14.54
C ASP A 300 -16.64 -10.56 -13.13
N GLU A 301 -15.87 -11.35 -12.37
CA GLU A 301 -15.44 -10.95 -11.03
C GLU A 301 -14.53 -9.72 -11.06
N ASP A 302 -13.81 -9.52 -12.16
CA ASP A 302 -12.91 -8.38 -12.39
C ASP A 302 -13.64 -7.13 -12.94
N ASP A 303 -14.94 -7.21 -13.24
CA ASP A 303 -15.69 -6.10 -13.83
C ASP A 303 -16.15 -5.08 -12.78
N TRP A 304 -15.58 -3.86 -12.83
CA TRP A 304 -16.06 -2.72 -12.05
C TRP A 304 -17.34 -2.12 -12.64
N ASN A 305 -18.48 -2.33 -11.97
CA ASN A 305 -19.79 -1.90 -12.44
C ASN A 305 -20.51 -0.95 -11.45
N VAL A 306 -21.66 -0.39 -11.89
CA VAL A 306 -22.41 0.61 -11.13
C VAL A 306 -22.93 0.12 -9.77
N SER A 307 -23.23 -1.18 -9.63
CA SER A 307 -23.69 -1.74 -8.35
C SER A 307 -22.56 -1.82 -7.33
N MET A 308 -21.36 -2.22 -7.76
CA MET A 308 -20.16 -2.25 -6.91
C MET A 308 -19.72 -0.84 -6.51
N ALA A 309 -19.71 0.10 -7.46
CA ALA A 309 -19.43 1.50 -7.20
C ALA A 309 -20.43 2.10 -6.19
N ALA A 310 -21.72 1.78 -6.32
CA ALA A 310 -22.74 2.24 -5.39
C ALA A 310 -22.58 1.67 -3.98
N GLY A 311 -22.19 0.39 -3.84
CA GLY A 311 -21.92 -0.24 -2.54
C GLY A 311 -20.72 0.37 -1.83
N THR A 312 -19.66 0.67 -2.58
CA THR A 312 -18.45 1.34 -2.08
C THR A 312 -18.76 2.77 -1.66
N CYS A 313 -19.44 3.54 -2.52
CA CYS A 313 -19.88 4.90 -2.20
C CYS A 313 -20.80 4.93 -0.98
N LEU A 314 -21.72 3.96 -0.82
CA LEU A 314 -22.57 3.86 0.36
C LEU A 314 -21.78 3.61 1.64
N ALA A 315 -20.72 2.79 1.59
CA ALA A 315 -19.86 2.53 2.75
C ALA A 315 -19.09 3.79 3.17
N LEU A 316 -18.49 4.49 2.20
CA LEU A 316 -17.81 5.78 2.45
C LEU A 316 -18.78 6.84 2.99
N LEU A 317 -19.99 6.90 2.41
CA LEU A 317 -21.04 7.80 2.86
C LEU A 317 -21.45 7.49 4.31
N ALA A 318 -21.56 6.22 4.69
CA ALA A 318 -21.89 5.80 6.05
C ALA A 318 -20.83 6.22 7.08
N GLN A 319 -19.55 6.10 6.72
CA GLN A 319 -18.44 6.58 7.54
C GLN A 319 -18.47 8.10 7.68
N CYS A 320 -18.76 8.83 6.60
CA CYS A 320 -18.73 10.29 6.57
C CYS A 320 -19.92 10.94 7.31
N VAL A 321 -21.13 10.37 7.19
CA VAL A 321 -22.36 10.97 7.78
C VAL A 321 -22.81 10.28 9.07
N GLU A 322 -22.15 9.20 9.46
CA GLU A 322 -22.40 8.41 10.67
C GLU A 322 -23.89 8.04 10.80
N ASP A 323 -24.50 8.27 11.97
CA ASP A 323 -25.88 7.90 12.30
C ASP A 323 -26.95 8.39 11.30
N ALA A 324 -26.67 9.45 10.54
CA ALA A 324 -27.63 10.04 9.62
C ALA A 324 -28.03 9.07 8.49
N VAL A 325 -27.16 8.12 8.11
CA VAL A 325 -27.43 7.14 7.05
C VAL A 325 -28.41 6.04 7.49
N VAL A 326 -28.50 5.78 8.80
CA VAL A 326 -29.17 4.58 9.32
C VAL A 326 -30.68 4.65 9.09
N ALA A 327 -31.33 5.71 9.57
CA ALA A 327 -32.79 5.81 9.52
C ALA A 327 -33.38 5.73 8.09
N PRO A 328 -32.74 6.28 7.05
CA PRO A 328 -33.21 6.10 5.67
C PRO A 328 -32.89 4.73 5.06
N VAL A 329 -31.79 4.05 5.44
CA VAL A 329 -31.41 2.74 4.86
C VAL A 329 -32.23 1.59 5.42
N ILE A 330 -32.55 1.60 6.72
CA ILE A 330 -33.28 0.48 7.36
C ILE A 330 -34.61 0.14 6.68
N PRO A 331 -35.48 1.11 6.32
CA PRO A 331 -36.70 0.81 5.57
C PRO A 331 -36.44 0.12 4.23
N PHE A 332 -35.35 0.45 3.53
CA PHE A 332 -34.99 -0.23 2.29
C PHE A 332 -34.64 -1.70 2.57
N VAL A 333 -33.85 -1.97 3.60
CA VAL A 333 -33.47 -3.34 4.00
C VAL A 333 -34.70 -4.15 4.39
N GLU A 334 -35.55 -3.63 5.28
CA GLU A 334 -36.75 -4.32 5.76
C GLU A 334 -37.73 -4.70 4.63
N ASN A 335 -37.88 -3.82 3.63
CA ASN A 335 -38.78 -4.04 2.50
C ASN A 335 -38.25 -5.07 1.49
N HIS A 336 -36.93 -5.25 1.39
CA HIS A 336 -36.31 -6.01 0.30
C HIS A 336 -35.61 -7.31 0.74
N ILE A 337 -35.30 -7.48 2.02
CA ILE A 337 -34.57 -8.66 2.54
C ILE A 337 -35.27 -10.00 2.28
N ARG A 338 -36.59 -10.00 2.06
CA ARG A 338 -37.40 -11.19 1.69
C ARG A 338 -38.07 -11.07 0.33
N ASN A 339 -37.55 -10.24 -0.56
CA ASN A 339 -38.11 -10.07 -1.91
C ASN A 339 -37.96 -11.37 -2.72
N ASN A 340 -38.88 -11.60 -3.66
CA ASN A 340 -38.80 -12.75 -4.56
C ASN A 340 -37.63 -12.62 -5.54
N ASP A 341 -37.32 -11.40 -5.96
CA ASP A 341 -36.17 -11.11 -6.82
C ASP A 341 -34.88 -11.08 -5.98
N TRP A 342 -33.89 -11.85 -6.43
CA TRP A 342 -32.61 -11.99 -5.74
C TRP A 342 -31.81 -10.68 -5.74
N ARG A 343 -31.97 -9.84 -6.77
CA ARG A 343 -31.30 -8.53 -6.87
C ARG A 343 -31.66 -7.61 -5.71
N PHE A 344 -32.92 -7.62 -5.32
CA PHE A 344 -33.38 -6.83 -4.17
C PHE A 344 -32.95 -7.43 -2.84
N ARG A 345 -32.91 -8.77 -2.73
CA ARG A 345 -32.40 -9.44 -1.52
C ARG A 345 -30.91 -9.15 -1.32
N GLU A 346 -30.12 -9.32 -2.36
CA GLU A 346 -28.68 -9.02 -2.34
C GLU A 346 -28.44 -7.55 -2.01
N ALA A 347 -29.10 -6.62 -2.72
CA ALA A 347 -28.98 -5.18 -2.48
C ALA A 347 -29.33 -4.79 -1.03
N ALA A 348 -30.32 -5.46 -0.41
CA ALA A 348 -30.67 -5.23 0.99
C ALA A 348 -29.56 -5.67 1.94
N VAL A 349 -28.92 -6.82 1.68
CA VAL A 349 -27.80 -7.33 2.49
C VAL A 349 -26.55 -6.47 2.28
N MET A 350 -26.27 -6.05 1.04
CA MET A 350 -25.18 -5.15 0.70
C MET A 350 -25.35 -3.81 1.42
N ALA A 351 -26.53 -3.17 1.29
CA ALA A 351 -26.82 -1.91 1.94
C ALA A 351 -26.70 -2.00 3.48
N PHE A 352 -27.15 -3.11 4.08
CA PHE A 352 -26.98 -3.33 5.50
C PHE A 352 -25.50 -3.47 5.90
N GLY A 353 -24.72 -4.27 5.15
CA GLY A 353 -23.29 -4.47 5.41
C GLY A 353 -22.45 -3.20 5.22
N SER A 354 -22.76 -2.38 4.21
CA SER A 354 -22.07 -1.11 3.94
C SER A 354 -22.20 -0.11 5.08
N ILE A 355 -23.31 -0.09 5.81
CA ILE A 355 -23.56 0.87 6.91
C ILE A 355 -23.09 0.39 8.29
N LEU A 356 -22.43 -0.78 8.40
CA LEU A 356 -21.94 -1.31 9.67
C LEU A 356 -20.69 -0.59 10.21
N GLU A 357 -20.18 0.37 9.47
CA GLU A 357 -19.00 1.16 9.82
C GLU A 357 -19.34 2.65 9.64
N GLY A 358 -18.96 3.48 10.61
CA GLY A 358 -19.33 4.90 10.66
C GLY A 358 -20.29 5.24 11.82
N PRO A 359 -21.55 4.76 11.81
CA PRO A 359 -22.53 5.07 12.86
C PRO A 359 -22.10 4.66 14.28
N GLU A 360 -22.77 5.21 15.30
CA GLU A 360 -22.46 4.90 16.70
C GLU A 360 -22.64 3.40 16.97
N HIS A 361 -21.61 2.79 17.56
CA HIS A 361 -21.53 1.37 17.87
C HIS A 361 -22.79 0.80 18.56
N LYS A 362 -23.39 1.55 19.51
CA LYS A 362 -24.62 1.11 20.21
C LYS A 362 -25.83 1.03 19.31
N LEU A 363 -25.96 1.94 18.34
CA LEU A 363 -27.05 1.96 17.39
C LEU A 363 -26.96 0.72 16.48
N LEU A 364 -25.76 0.48 15.94
CA LEU A 364 -25.45 -0.67 15.11
C LEU A 364 -25.68 -2.00 15.84
N ALA A 365 -25.24 -2.09 17.10
CA ALA A 365 -25.41 -3.30 17.90
C ALA A 365 -26.89 -3.71 18.04
N ASN A 366 -27.79 -2.75 18.24
CA ASN A 366 -29.24 -3.03 18.34
C ASN A 366 -29.83 -3.55 17.01
N LEU A 367 -29.34 -3.07 15.88
CA LEU A 367 -29.78 -3.48 14.55
C LEU A 367 -29.25 -4.88 14.21
N VAL A 368 -27.96 -5.12 14.45
CA VAL A 368 -27.33 -6.42 14.21
C VAL A 368 -27.96 -7.50 15.09
N ASN A 369 -28.26 -7.23 16.36
CA ASN A 369 -28.94 -8.21 17.23
C ASN A 369 -30.29 -8.69 16.65
N GLN A 370 -30.98 -7.86 15.86
CA GLN A 370 -32.25 -8.21 15.21
C GLN A 370 -32.04 -8.91 13.86
N ALA A 371 -31.04 -8.46 13.09
CA ALA A 371 -30.76 -8.96 11.74
C ALA A 371 -29.96 -10.27 11.72
N LEU A 372 -29.11 -10.53 12.73
CA LEU A 372 -28.15 -11.64 12.73
C LEU A 372 -28.79 -13.02 12.48
N PRO A 373 -29.93 -13.40 13.11
CA PRO A 373 -30.57 -14.69 12.79
C PRO A 373 -31.01 -14.79 11.32
N VAL A 374 -31.50 -13.68 10.74
CA VAL A 374 -31.93 -13.63 9.34
C VAL A 374 -30.73 -13.78 8.42
N LEU A 375 -29.62 -13.07 8.69
CA LEU A 375 -28.39 -13.17 7.92
C LEU A 375 -27.81 -14.59 7.95
N ILE A 376 -27.80 -15.25 9.13
CA ILE A 376 -27.36 -16.64 9.23
C ILE A 376 -28.23 -17.57 8.37
N ASP A 377 -29.55 -17.36 8.35
CA ASP A 377 -30.46 -18.15 7.50
C ASP A 377 -30.24 -17.86 6.00
N MET A 378 -29.87 -16.63 5.63
CA MET A 378 -29.60 -16.22 4.25
C MET A 378 -28.34 -16.86 3.63
N MET A 379 -27.45 -17.44 4.43
CA MET A 379 -26.38 -18.31 3.92
C MET A 379 -26.89 -19.57 3.20
N ARG A 380 -28.20 -19.84 3.30
CA ARG A 380 -28.89 -20.92 2.58
C ARG A 380 -29.77 -20.42 1.43
N ASP A 381 -29.64 -19.15 1.03
CA ASP A 381 -30.39 -18.60 -0.10
C ASP A 381 -30.08 -19.38 -1.40
N PRO A 382 -31.08 -19.58 -2.29
CA PRO A 382 -30.84 -20.24 -3.57
C PRO A 382 -29.88 -19.47 -4.49
N SER A 383 -29.78 -18.15 -4.37
CA SER A 383 -28.89 -17.33 -5.20
C SER A 383 -27.45 -17.35 -4.63
N PRO A 384 -26.45 -17.70 -5.46
CA PRO A 384 -25.04 -17.57 -5.08
C PRO A 384 -24.65 -16.14 -4.70
N GLN A 385 -25.16 -15.13 -5.42
CA GLN A 385 -24.87 -13.71 -5.18
C GLN A 385 -25.37 -13.27 -3.79
N VAL A 386 -26.58 -13.69 -3.40
CA VAL A 386 -27.10 -13.40 -2.06
C VAL A 386 -26.25 -14.06 -0.98
N LYS A 387 -25.85 -15.33 -1.16
CA LYS A 387 -24.99 -16.03 -0.20
C LYS A 387 -23.62 -15.37 -0.07
N ASP A 388 -23.04 -14.92 -1.19
CA ASP A 388 -21.75 -14.25 -1.23
C ASP A 388 -21.76 -12.96 -0.40
N THR A 389 -22.68 -12.05 -0.71
CA THR A 389 -22.85 -10.79 0.03
C THR A 389 -23.23 -11.04 1.48
N THR A 390 -24.00 -12.10 1.77
CA THR A 390 -24.31 -12.50 3.15
C THR A 390 -23.07 -12.95 3.91
N ALA A 391 -22.18 -13.74 3.29
CA ALA A 391 -20.92 -14.16 3.90
C ALA A 391 -20.02 -12.94 4.21
N TRP A 392 -19.93 -12.01 3.26
CA TRP A 392 -19.22 -10.74 3.46
C TRP A 392 -19.84 -9.91 4.61
N THR A 393 -21.16 -9.72 4.63
CA THR A 393 -21.83 -8.98 5.71
C THR A 393 -21.65 -9.65 7.07
N LEU A 394 -21.68 -10.99 7.16
CA LEU A 394 -21.39 -11.72 8.40
C LEU A 394 -19.94 -11.57 8.84
N GLY A 395 -18.99 -11.50 7.91
CA GLY A 395 -17.60 -11.19 8.22
C GLY A 395 -17.44 -9.78 8.77
N ARG A 396 -18.12 -8.77 8.21
CA ARG A 396 -18.13 -7.40 8.75
C ARG A 396 -18.72 -7.35 10.15
N VAL A 397 -19.82 -8.05 10.40
CA VAL A 397 -20.39 -8.17 11.75
C VAL A 397 -19.38 -8.81 12.71
N SER A 398 -18.65 -9.84 12.25
CA SER A 398 -17.65 -10.55 13.06
C SER A 398 -16.45 -9.67 13.39
N GLU A 399 -16.04 -8.80 12.48
CA GLU A 399 -14.92 -7.86 12.64
C GLU A 399 -15.27 -6.66 13.53
N LEU A 400 -16.41 -6.00 13.25
CA LEU A 400 -16.74 -4.70 13.84
C LEU A 400 -17.63 -4.79 15.08
N LEU A 401 -18.46 -5.84 15.20
CA LEU A 401 -19.57 -5.92 16.16
C LEU A 401 -19.61 -7.27 16.87
N ILE A 402 -18.43 -7.81 17.23
CA ILE A 402 -18.28 -9.14 17.86
C ILE A 402 -19.15 -9.32 19.11
N GLU A 403 -19.42 -8.25 19.86
CA GLU A 403 -20.28 -8.26 21.06
C GLU A 403 -21.74 -8.66 20.78
N CYS A 404 -22.21 -8.51 19.54
CA CYS A 404 -23.53 -8.98 19.12
C CYS A 404 -23.57 -10.50 18.93
N ILE A 405 -22.43 -11.14 18.69
CA ILE A 405 -22.32 -12.59 18.49
C ILE A 405 -22.20 -13.26 19.85
N LYS A 406 -23.37 -13.49 20.48
CA LYS A 406 -23.46 -14.23 21.74
C LYS A 406 -23.01 -15.68 21.55
N PRO A 407 -21.96 -16.14 22.25
CA PRO A 407 -21.43 -17.50 22.09
C PRO A 407 -22.48 -18.60 22.27
N ASP A 408 -23.36 -18.46 23.26
CA ASP A 408 -24.36 -19.48 23.61
C ASP A 408 -25.54 -19.55 22.63
N VAL A 409 -25.74 -18.54 21.78
CA VAL A 409 -26.94 -18.40 20.94
C VAL A 409 -26.60 -18.40 19.45
N HIS A 410 -25.63 -17.57 19.06
CA HIS A 410 -25.39 -17.24 17.66
C HIS A 410 -24.16 -17.95 17.08
N LEU A 411 -23.15 -18.26 17.91
CA LEU A 411 -21.87 -18.77 17.43
C LEU A 411 -22.01 -20.14 16.75
N HIS A 412 -22.73 -21.09 17.35
CA HIS A 412 -22.91 -22.41 16.73
C HIS A 412 -23.64 -22.35 15.37
N PRO A 413 -24.80 -21.68 15.24
CA PRO A 413 -25.44 -21.48 13.94
C PRO A 413 -24.55 -20.76 12.93
N LEU A 414 -23.83 -19.72 13.35
CA LEU A 414 -22.93 -18.94 12.49
C LEU A 414 -21.79 -19.81 11.93
N ILE A 415 -21.04 -20.49 12.81
CA ILE A 415 -19.95 -21.39 12.39
C ILE A 415 -20.49 -22.50 11.47
N THR A 416 -21.66 -23.06 11.78
CA THR A 416 -22.29 -24.08 10.94
C THR A 416 -22.61 -23.54 9.54
N ALA A 417 -23.11 -22.32 9.44
CA ALA A 417 -23.41 -21.66 8.17
C ALA A 417 -22.14 -21.36 7.37
N LEU A 418 -21.09 -20.84 8.01
CA LEU A 418 -19.80 -20.55 7.37
C LEU A 418 -19.11 -21.83 6.88
N VAL A 419 -19.07 -22.89 7.70
CA VAL A 419 -18.49 -24.19 7.32
C VAL A 419 -19.29 -24.84 6.18
N TYR A 420 -20.61 -24.62 6.12
CA TYR A 420 -21.40 -25.04 4.97
C TYR A 420 -21.04 -24.24 3.71
N GLY A 421 -20.85 -22.92 3.84
CA GLY A 421 -20.40 -22.04 2.75
C GLY A 421 -19.02 -22.38 2.20
N LEU A 422 -18.12 -22.97 2.99
CA LEU A 422 -16.83 -23.50 2.51
C LEU A 422 -16.98 -24.60 1.43
N LYS A 423 -18.19 -25.15 1.26
CA LYS A 423 -18.49 -26.15 0.24
C LYS A 423 -19.02 -25.55 -1.07
N ASP A 424 -19.30 -24.26 -1.11
CA ASP A 424 -19.96 -23.56 -2.21
C ASP A 424 -18.97 -23.07 -3.28
N SER A 425 -19.38 -22.08 -4.08
CA SER A 425 -18.54 -21.42 -5.09
C SER A 425 -17.28 -20.76 -4.49
N PRO A 426 -16.20 -20.64 -5.26
CA PRO A 426 -14.92 -20.10 -4.77
C PRO A 426 -15.00 -18.73 -4.09
N ARG A 427 -15.83 -17.82 -4.62
CA ARG A 427 -16.07 -16.50 -4.04
C ARG A 427 -16.70 -16.53 -2.65
N ILE A 428 -17.73 -17.38 -2.46
CA ILE A 428 -18.37 -17.60 -1.15
C ILE A 428 -17.36 -18.21 -0.16
N VAL A 429 -16.49 -19.11 -0.63
CA VAL A 429 -15.42 -19.70 0.19
C VAL A 429 -14.50 -18.62 0.73
N SER A 430 -14.03 -17.69 -0.11
CA SER A 430 -13.14 -16.59 0.31
C SER A 430 -13.81 -15.71 1.38
N ASN A 431 -15.07 -15.31 1.18
CA ASN A 431 -15.81 -14.52 2.18
C ASN A 431 -16.09 -15.30 3.48
N CYS A 432 -16.36 -16.61 3.40
CA CYS A 432 -16.51 -17.46 4.58
C CYS A 432 -15.19 -17.61 5.35
N CYS A 433 -14.07 -17.76 4.64
CA CYS A 433 -12.73 -17.79 5.23
C CYS A 433 -12.45 -16.48 5.96
N TRP A 434 -12.72 -15.34 5.33
CA TRP A 434 -12.56 -14.02 5.94
C TRP A 434 -13.41 -13.86 7.22
N ALA A 435 -14.69 -14.24 7.18
CA ALA A 435 -15.52 -14.21 8.38
C ALA A 435 -14.98 -15.09 9.53
N LEU A 436 -14.46 -16.29 9.22
CA LEU A 436 -13.83 -17.17 10.22
C LEU A 436 -12.52 -16.57 10.77
N MET A 437 -11.73 -15.88 9.93
CA MET A 437 -10.53 -15.16 10.35
C MET A 437 -10.88 -14.05 11.34
N SER A 438 -11.86 -13.21 11.01
CA SER A 438 -12.33 -12.12 11.89
C SER A 438 -12.84 -12.65 13.24
N LEU A 439 -13.59 -13.75 13.25
CA LEU A 439 -14.00 -14.40 14.51
C LEU A 439 -12.81 -14.87 15.34
N SER A 440 -11.79 -15.45 14.69
CA SER A 440 -10.58 -15.91 15.36
C SER A 440 -9.77 -14.77 15.96
N ASP A 441 -9.60 -13.68 15.21
CA ASP A 441 -8.86 -12.50 15.68
C ASP A 441 -9.57 -11.81 16.85
N GLN A 442 -10.90 -11.72 16.83
CA GLN A 442 -11.67 -11.05 17.88
C GLN A 442 -11.82 -11.90 19.15
N PHE A 443 -11.97 -13.23 19.03
CA PHE A 443 -12.05 -14.13 20.21
C PHE A 443 -10.67 -14.60 20.70
N GLY A 444 -9.64 -14.56 19.87
CA GLY A 444 -8.29 -14.98 20.19
C GLY A 444 -7.53 -13.94 21.03
N SER A 445 -6.74 -14.39 22.00
CA SER A 445 -5.82 -13.51 22.72
C SER A 445 -4.42 -13.58 22.11
N LYS A 446 -3.89 -12.43 21.68
CA LYS A 446 -2.53 -12.33 21.12
C LYS A 446 -1.43 -12.24 22.19
N GLU A 447 -1.77 -11.78 23.40
CA GLU A 447 -0.78 -11.46 24.45
C GLU A 447 -0.59 -12.54 25.51
N THR A 448 -1.65 -13.28 25.87
CA THR A 448 -1.60 -14.29 26.95
C THR A 448 -2.16 -15.62 26.50
N PRO A 449 -1.41 -16.74 26.64
CA PRO A 449 -1.94 -18.07 26.32
C PRO A 449 -3.13 -18.42 27.21
N GLN A 450 -4.31 -18.55 26.60
CA GLN A 450 -5.52 -18.96 27.31
C GLN A 450 -5.69 -20.48 27.27
N PRO A 451 -6.21 -21.11 28.34
CA PRO A 451 -6.43 -22.55 28.36
C PRO A 451 -7.47 -23.01 27.34
N THR A 452 -8.52 -22.20 27.11
CA THR A 452 -9.61 -22.45 26.16
C THR A 452 -10.21 -21.11 25.72
N TYR A 453 -10.96 -21.11 24.62
CA TYR A 453 -11.70 -19.95 24.09
C TYR A 453 -12.99 -20.40 23.40
N HIS A 454 -13.81 -19.45 22.94
CA HIS A 454 -15.13 -19.73 22.39
C HIS A 454 -15.13 -20.62 21.13
N LEU A 455 -14.02 -20.66 20.38
CA LEU A 455 -13.90 -21.48 19.17
C LEU A 455 -13.28 -22.87 19.42
N SER A 456 -12.83 -23.21 20.63
CA SER A 456 -12.12 -24.48 20.92
C SER A 456 -12.93 -25.72 20.51
N THR A 457 -14.23 -25.71 20.76
CA THR A 457 -15.14 -26.83 20.44
C THR A 457 -15.36 -27.01 18.94
N TYR A 458 -15.13 -25.96 18.15
CA TYR A 458 -15.32 -25.98 16.69
C TYR A 458 -14.00 -26.11 15.94
N PHE A 459 -12.86 -25.84 16.58
CA PHE A 459 -11.54 -25.74 15.95
C PHE A 459 -11.17 -26.94 15.08
N GLU A 460 -11.27 -28.17 15.59
CA GLU A 460 -10.95 -29.38 14.81
C GLU A 460 -11.88 -29.56 13.60
N GLY A 461 -13.18 -29.23 13.75
CA GLY A 461 -14.15 -29.29 12.65
C GLY A 461 -13.88 -28.25 11.57
N ILE A 462 -13.54 -27.01 11.96
CA ILE A 462 -13.21 -25.92 11.03
C ILE A 462 -11.93 -26.26 10.26
N ILE A 463 -10.86 -26.68 10.95
CA ILE A 463 -9.60 -27.08 10.31
C ILE A 463 -9.82 -28.22 9.32
N THR A 464 -10.62 -29.22 9.69
CA THR A 464 -10.95 -30.34 8.79
C THR A 464 -11.67 -29.84 7.53
N ALA A 465 -12.67 -28.98 7.68
CA ALA A 465 -13.41 -28.43 6.53
C ALA A 465 -12.52 -27.57 5.62
N LEU A 466 -11.64 -26.75 6.19
CA LEU A 466 -10.67 -25.95 5.41
C LEU A 466 -9.69 -26.84 4.66
N LEU A 467 -9.19 -27.91 5.30
CA LEU A 467 -8.31 -28.88 4.64
C LEU A 467 -9.02 -29.61 3.49
N GLU A 468 -10.30 -29.95 3.61
CA GLU A 468 -11.12 -30.48 2.50
C GLU A 468 -11.26 -29.46 1.35
N THR A 469 -11.48 -28.18 1.68
CA THR A 469 -11.57 -27.11 0.67
C THR A 469 -10.26 -26.93 -0.07
N THR A 470 -9.11 -27.01 0.60
CA THR A 470 -7.79 -26.87 -0.03
C THR A 470 -7.40 -28.04 -0.95
N GLU A 471 -8.09 -29.18 -0.90
CA GLU A 471 -7.87 -30.33 -1.79
C GLU A 471 -8.58 -30.19 -3.14
N ARG A 472 -9.41 -29.17 -3.31
CA ARG A 472 -10.07 -28.88 -4.58
C ARG A 472 -9.04 -28.52 -5.66
N SER A 473 -9.32 -28.92 -6.89
CA SER A 473 -8.41 -28.74 -8.03
C SER A 473 -8.33 -27.30 -8.55
N SER A 474 -9.32 -26.46 -8.26
CA SER A 474 -9.38 -25.07 -8.69
C SER A 474 -8.97 -24.12 -7.56
N ASN A 475 -8.21 -23.08 -7.91
CA ASN A 475 -7.92 -21.92 -7.06
C ASN A 475 -8.59 -20.64 -7.62
N GLU A 476 -9.74 -20.78 -8.28
CA GLU A 476 -10.55 -19.63 -8.68
C GLU A 476 -10.85 -18.73 -7.46
N SER A 477 -10.93 -17.41 -7.71
CA SER A 477 -11.19 -16.37 -6.70
C SER A 477 -10.30 -16.46 -5.44
N ASN A 478 -9.06 -16.97 -5.60
CA ASN A 478 -8.10 -17.24 -4.52
C ASN A 478 -8.62 -18.16 -3.40
N SER A 479 -9.65 -18.96 -3.66
CA SER A 479 -10.35 -19.74 -2.63
C SER A 479 -9.46 -20.70 -1.83
N ARG A 480 -8.47 -21.34 -2.47
CA ARG A 480 -7.50 -22.21 -1.77
C ARG A 480 -6.51 -21.39 -0.95
N THR A 481 -6.09 -20.24 -1.46
CA THR A 481 -5.20 -19.30 -0.76
C THR A 481 -5.89 -18.74 0.48
N SER A 482 -7.12 -18.24 0.35
CA SER A 482 -7.98 -17.81 1.47
C SER A 482 -8.17 -18.90 2.53
N ALA A 483 -8.31 -20.16 2.11
CA ALA A 483 -8.47 -21.28 3.05
C ALA A 483 -7.19 -21.57 3.85
N TYR A 484 -6.00 -21.53 3.22
CA TYR A 484 -4.73 -21.65 3.92
C TYR A 484 -4.44 -20.47 4.84
N GLU A 485 -4.76 -19.25 4.40
CA GLU A 485 -4.68 -18.05 5.24
C GLU A 485 -5.60 -18.15 6.46
N CYS A 486 -6.82 -18.64 6.28
CA CYS A 486 -7.76 -18.90 7.37
C CYS A 486 -7.21 -19.91 8.38
N ILE A 487 -6.61 -21.00 7.91
CA ILE A 487 -5.91 -21.96 8.79
C ILE A 487 -4.80 -21.25 9.57
N SER A 488 -4.00 -20.40 8.91
CA SER A 488 -2.89 -19.65 9.49
C SER A 488 -3.37 -18.76 10.66
N ILE A 489 -4.42 -17.95 10.43
CA ILE A 489 -4.98 -17.04 11.44
C ILE A 489 -5.69 -17.80 12.58
N LEU A 490 -6.39 -18.89 12.27
CA LEU A 490 -6.99 -19.76 13.29
C LEU A 490 -5.92 -20.36 14.22
N VAL A 491 -4.80 -20.82 13.66
CA VAL A 491 -3.66 -21.33 14.46
C VAL A 491 -3.09 -20.22 15.34
N GLN A 492 -2.90 -19.01 14.81
CA GLN A 492 -2.41 -17.87 15.61
C GLN A 492 -3.34 -17.53 16.78
N GLY A 493 -4.66 -17.54 16.55
CA GLY A 493 -5.69 -17.25 17.57
C GLY A 493 -5.98 -18.38 18.57
N ALA A 494 -5.53 -19.61 18.29
CA ALA A 494 -5.93 -20.81 19.03
C ALA A 494 -5.56 -20.80 20.54
N ALA A 495 -6.38 -21.43 21.37
CA ALA A 495 -6.07 -21.67 22.78
C ALA A 495 -5.20 -22.93 22.99
N LEU A 496 -4.71 -23.14 24.22
CA LEU A 496 -3.81 -24.27 24.55
C LEU A 496 -4.46 -25.64 24.34
N ASP A 497 -5.77 -25.77 24.56
CA ASP A 497 -6.52 -27.01 24.32
C ASP A 497 -6.60 -27.43 22.85
N CYS A 498 -6.31 -26.51 21.92
CA CYS A 498 -6.28 -26.77 20.48
C CYS A 498 -4.92 -27.33 20.00
N PHE A 499 -3.89 -27.34 20.85
CA PHE A 499 -2.53 -27.77 20.48
C PHE A 499 -2.44 -29.20 19.94
N PRO A 500 -3.18 -30.21 20.46
CA PRO A 500 -3.17 -31.55 19.87
C PRO A 500 -3.64 -31.56 18.40
N THR A 501 -4.61 -30.72 18.06
CA THR A 501 -5.09 -30.55 16.68
C THR A 501 -4.03 -29.86 15.81
N ILE A 502 -3.36 -28.83 16.35
CA ILE A 502 -2.25 -28.14 15.67
C ILE A 502 -1.07 -29.09 15.41
N GLN A 503 -0.76 -29.99 16.34
CA GLN A 503 0.28 -31.02 16.13
C GLN A 503 -0.10 -31.99 15.01
N LYS A 504 -1.35 -32.47 14.95
CA LYS A 504 -1.83 -33.28 13.81
C LYS A 504 -1.71 -32.50 12.49
N LEU A 505 -2.15 -31.24 12.48
CA LEU A 505 -2.06 -30.35 11.33
C LEU A 505 -0.61 -30.17 10.85
N THR A 506 0.36 -30.08 11.77
CA THR A 506 1.79 -29.97 11.46
C THR A 506 2.24 -31.11 10.54
N PHE A 507 1.88 -32.35 10.87
CA PHE A 507 2.21 -33.51 10.03
C PHE A 507 1.51 -33.47 8.68
N THR A 508 0.22 -33.11 8.65
CA THR A 508 -0.52 -32.98 7.39
C THR A 508 0.10 -31.94 6.45
N ILE A 509 0.52 -30.79 6.97
CA ILE A 509 1.14 -29.72 6.18
C ILE A 509 2.53 -30.15 5.69
N LEU A 510 3.33 -30.83 6.52
CA LEU A 510 4.63 -31.36 6.12
C LEU A 510 4.51 -32.43 5.03
N ASP A 511 3.56 -33.37 5.16
CA ASP A 511 3.34 -34.41 4.15
C ASP A 511 2.85 -33.81 2.82
N ARG A 512 2.00 -32.78 2.88
CA ARG A 512 1.58 -32.03 1.68
C ARG A 512 2.74 -31.29 1.04
N LEU A 513 3.61 -30.66 1.83
CA LEU A 513 4.79 -29.94 1.33
C LEU A 513 5.81 -30.91 0.70
N ASP A 514 6.04 -32.08 1.29
CA ASP A 514 6.87 -33.12 0.68
C ASP A 514 6.29 -33.63 -0.66
N ALA A 515 4.96 -33.77 -0.74
CA ALA A 515 4.28 -34.16 -1.97
C ALA A 515 4.45 -33.09 -3.06
N THR A 516 4.38 -31.80 -2.72
CA THR A 516 4.61 -30.73 -3.70
C THR A 516 6.06 -30.73 -4.18
N ILE A 517 7.04 -30.81 -3.27
CA ILE A 517 8.48 -30.90 -3.61
C ILE A 517 8.75 -32.07 -4.57
N SER A 518 8.14 -33.23 -4.32
CA SER A 518 8.29 -34.42 -5.16
C SER A 518 7.67 -34.24 -6.56
N ALA A 519 6.60 -33.46 -6.66
CA ALA A 519 5.90 -33.18 -7.91
C ALA A 519 6.56 -32.08 -8.76
N GLN A 520 7.43 -31.23 -8.17
CA GLN A 520 8.07 -30.08 -8.84
C GLN A 520 8.66 -30.43 -10.22
N ASN A 521 9.35 -31.58 -10.31
CA ASN A 521 10.03 -32.02 -11.55
C ASN A 521 9.06 -32.46 -12.66
N GLN A 522 7.78 -32.65 -12.35
CA GLN A 522 6.75 -33.07 -13.31
C GLN A 522 6.04 -31.87 -13.97
N ILE A 523 6.30 -30.65 -13.49
CA ILE A 523 5.59 -29.43 -13.90
C ILE A 523 6.28 -28.80 -15.12
N VAL A 524 5.56 -28.80 -16.25
CA VAL A 524 6.07 -28.29 -17.51
C VAL A 524 5.53 -26.90 -17.83
N GLY A 525 4.24 -26.64 -17.55
CA GLY A 525 3.59 -25.36 -17.85
C GLY A 525 4.05 -24.21 -16.96
N SER A 526 4.03 -22.98 -17.49
CA SER A 526 4.29 -21.75 -16.70
C SER A 526 3.24 -21.56 -15.61
N ASP A 527 1.97 -21.72 -15.98
CA ASP A 527 0.84 -21.39 -15.11
C ASP A 527 0.69 -22.46 -14.00
N GLU A 528 0.89 -23.73 -14.36
CA GLU A 528 0.99 -24.82 -13.39
C GLU A 528 2.15 -24.61 -12.40
N ARG A 529 3.28 -24.04 -12.86
CA ARG A 529 4.43 -23.74 -12.00
C ARG A 529 4.14 -22.59 -11.04
N LEU A 530 3.44 -21.55 -11.50
CA LEU A 530 2.99 -20.45 -10.64
C LEU A 530 2.02 -20.95 -9.57
N ALA A 531 0.98 -21.69 -9.96
CA ALA A 531 0.00 -22.26 -9.04
C ALA A 531 0.63 -23.24 -8.03
N HIS A 532 1.70 -23.93 -8.42
CA HIS A 532 2.45 -24.81 -7.54
C HIS A 532 3.34 -24.04 -6.55
N SER A 533 4.02 -22.99 -7.01
CA SER A 533 4.83 -22.10 -6.17
C SER A 533 3.95 -21.38 -5.13
N GLU A 534 2.77 -20.91 -5.54
CA GLU A 534 1.75 -20.34 -4.64
C GLU A 534 1.30 -21.36 -3.59
N LEU A 535 1.05 -22.62 -3.98
CA LEU A 535 0.70 -23.68 -3.02
C LEU A 535 1.82 -23.94 -2.01
N GLN A 536 3.08 -23.97 -2.44
CA GLN A 536 4.23 -24.12 -1.54
C GLN A 536 4.35 -22.94 -0.57
N SER A 537 4.15 -21.71 -1.05
CA SER A 537 4.11 -20.48 -0.25
C SER A 537 3.02 -20.55 0.82
N ASN A 538 1.78 -20.89 0.44
CA ASN A 538 0.65 -21.06 1.36
C ASN A 538 0.92 -22.10 2.45
N LEU A 539 1.52 -23.25 2.10
CA LEU A 539 1.91 -24.28 3.06
C LEU A 539 3.01 -23.80 4.02
N CYS A 540 4.00 -23.04 3.52
CA CYS A 540 5.05 -22.44 4.34
C CYS A 540 4.50 -21.37 5.30
N SER A 541 3.52 -20.58 4.87
CA SER A 541 2.82 -19.60 5.72
C SER A 541 2.10 -20.29 6.89
N VAL A 542 1.33 -21.35 6.61
CA VAL A 542 0.68 -22.14 7.68
C VAL A 542 1.72 -22.76 8.62
N LEU A 543 2.79 -23.34 8.07
CA LEU A 543 3.87 -23.93 8.87
C LEU A 543 4.53 -22.88 9.79
N THR A 544 4.76 -21.67 9.28
CA THR A 544 5.30 -20.54 10.05
C THR A 544 4.39 -20.19 11.22
N SER A 545 3.08 -20.09 10.99
CA SER A 545 2.09 -19.83 12.05
C SER A 545 2.05 -20.94 13.10
N ILE A 546 2.13 -22.21 12.68
CA ILE A 546 2.22 -23.37 13.58
C ILE A 546 3.46 -23.27 14.47
N ILE A 547 4.63 -22.99 13.89
CA ILE A 547 5.90 -22.89 14.64
C ILE A 547 5.82 -21.76 15.66
N ARG A 548 5.36 -20.57 15.24
CA ARG A 548 5.20 -19.40 16.12
C ARG A 548 4.21 -19.67 17.26
N LYS A 549 3.15 -20.45 17.00
CA LYS A 549 2.14 -20.78 18.00
C LYS A 549 2.63 -21.81 19.02
N LEU A 550 3.24 -22.89 18.55
CA LEU A 550 3.74 -23.98 19.39
C LEU A 550 4.97 -23.57 20.21
N ARG A 551 5.79 -22.64 19.71
CA ARG A 551 7.04 -22.20 20.34
C ARG A 551 7.91 -23.42 20.70
N THR A 552 8.25 -23.61 21.98
CA THR A 552 9.09 -24.74 22.44
C THR A 552 8.45 -26.11 22.22
N GLU A 553 7.13 -26.20 22.07
CA GLU A 553 6.43 -27.46 21.78
C GLU A 553 6.71 -27.98 20.35
N VAL A 554 7.34 -27.17 19.50
CA VAL A 554 7.73 -27.57 18.13
C VAL A 554 9.03 -28.38 18.08
N VAL A 555 9.85 -28.31 19.13
CA VAL A 555 11.19 -28.93 19.18
C VAL A 555 11.20 -30.41 18.78
N PRO A 556 10.24 -31.27 19.21
CA PRO A 556 10.19 -32.68 18.78
C PRO A 556 10.02 -32.89 17.27
N PHE A 557 9.55 -31.87 16.55
CA PHE A 557 9.28 -31.90 15.11
C PHE A 557 10.29 -31.09 14.29
N ALA A 558 11.21 -30.37 14.95
CA ALA A 558 12.16 -29.45 14.31
C ALA A 558 13.03 -30.13 13.24
N ASP A 559 13.51 -31.35 13.49
CA ASP A 559 14.31 -32.12 12.51
C ASP A 559 13.52 -32.40 11.22
N ARG A 560 12.24 -32.78 11.36
CA ARG A 560 11.37 -33.06 10.22
C ARG A 560 11.07 -31.79 9.43
N ILE A 561 10.76 -30.70 10.13
CA ILE A 561 10.52 -29.37 9.54
C ILE A 561 11.74 -28.91 8.73
N MET A 562 12.93 -28.93 9.34
CA MET A 562 14.15 -28.50 8.67
C MET A 562 14.52 -29.39 7.50
N THR A 563 14.30 -30.71 7.60
CA THR A 563 14.54 -31.64 6.48
C THR A 563 13.67 -31.28 5.26
N THR A 564 12.38 -31.00 5.48
CA THR A 564 11.46 -30.59 4.42
C THR A 564 11.81 -29.21 3.85
N LEU A 565 12.10 -28.22 4.69
CA LEU A 565 12.49 -26.87 4.24
C LEU A 565 13.81 -26.87 3.44
N LEU A 566 14.82 -27.63 3.88
CA LEU A 566 16.06 -27.77 3.12
C LEU A 566 15.83 -28.46 1.77
N SER A 567 14.94 -29.45 1.72
CA SER A 567 14.54 -30.10 0.45
C SER A 567 13.81 -29.13 -0.48
N LEU A 568 12.96 -28.26 0.07
CA LEU A 568 12.29 -27.19 -0.67
C LEU A 568 13.33 -26.27 -1.32
N PHE A 569 14.30 -25.75 -0.56
CA PHE A 569 15.31 -24.83 -1.09
C PHE A 569 16.20 -25.43 -2.18
N GLN A 570 16.47 -26.74 -2.12
CA GLN A 570 17.22 -27.43 -3.16
C GLN A 570 16.46 -27.47 -4.50
N THR A 571 15.13 -27.53 -4.46
CA THR A 571 14.28 -27.61 -5.66
C THR A 571 13.81 -26.24 -6.16
N ALA A 572 13.60 -25.28 -5.27
CA ALA A 572 12.94 -23.99 -5.55
C ALA A 572 13.87 -22.89 -6.10
N THR A 573 15.09 -23.22 -6.55
CA THR A 573 16.23 -22.31 -6.88
C THR A 573 15.97 -21.10 -7.82
N LYS A 574 14.75 -20.89 -8.31
CA LYS A 574 14.37 -19.75 -9.18
C LYS A 574 13.06 -19.03 -8.81
N HIS A 575 12.41 -19.38 -7.70
CA HIS A 575 11.10 -18.82 -7.33
C HIS A 575 11.22 -17.99 -6.06
N SER A 576 11.19 -16.65 -6.17
CA SER A 576 11.43 -15.73 -5.05
C SER A 576 10.41 -15.91 -3.93
N THR A 577 9.11 -15.91 -4.23
CA THR A 577 8.05 -15.99 -3.21
C THR A 577 8.11 -17.24 -2.34
N THR A 578 8.26 -18.43 -2.94
CA THR A 578 8.41 -19.68 -2.17
C THR A 578 9.67 -19.69 -1.29
N LEU A 579 10.77 -19.10 -1.77
CA LEU A 579 11.99 -18.98 -0.99
C LEU A 579 11.81 -18.01 0.19
N GLU A 580 11.11 -16.90 -0.02
CA GLU A 580 10.80 -15.92 1.02
C GLU A 580 10.00 -16.55 2.17
N ASP A 581 8.88 -17.22 1.87
CA ASP A 581 8.08 -17.89 2.90
C ASP A 581 8.82 -19.05 3.57
N GLY A 582 9.64 -19.78 2.81
CA GLY A 582 10.51 -20.79 3.37
C GLY A 582 11.51 -20.20 4.37
N PHE A 583 12.11 -19.05 4.06
CA PHE A 583 13.03 -18.35 4.97
C PHE A 583 12.31 -17.81 6.21
N LEU A 584 11.07 -17.31 6.07
CA LEU A 584 10.25 -16.92 7.22
C LEU A 584 9.95 -18.11 8.15
N ALA A 585 9.70 -19.30 7.59
CA ALA A 585 9.56 -20.53 8.36
C ALA A 585 10.87 -20.91 9.08
N VAL A 586 12.04 -20.69 8.44
CA VAL A 586 13.36 -20.88 9.07
C VAL A 586 13.59 -19.86 10.19
N GLY A 587 13.18 -18.60 10.03
CA GLY A 587 13.26 -17.60 11.12
C GLY A 587 12.38 -17.99 12.32
N ALA A 588 11.17 -18.48 12.06
CA ALA A 588 10.28 -18.97 13.09
C ALA A 588 10.87 -20.18 13.84
N ILE A 589 11.45 -21.17 13.14
CA ILE A 589 12.04 -22.34 13.79
C ILE A 589 13.31 -21.96 14.55
N THR A 590 14.13 -21.05 14.01
CA THR A 590 15.33 -20.50 14.68
C THR A 590 14.96 -19.90 16.04
N THR A 591 13.90 -19.11 16.09
CA THR A 591 13.40 -18.50 17.34
C THR A 591 12.81 -19.54 18.30
N ALA A 592 12.18 -20.59 17.79
CA ALA A 592 11.53 -21.61 18.60
C ALA A 592 12.49 -22.62 19.24
N VAL A 593 13.59 -22.97 18.54
CA VAL A 593 14.60 -23.94 19.04
C VAL A 593 15.83 -23.28 19.66
N GLU A 594 15.99 -21.96 19.49
CA GLU A 594 17.08 -21.16 20.03
C GLU A 594 18.47 -21.78 19.74
N GLY A 595 19.29 -22.00 20.78
CA GLY A 595 20.66 -22.53 20.66
C GLY A 595 20.75 -23.88 19.94
N ASP A 596 19.69 -24.69 19.94
CA ASP A 596 19.67 -25.98 19.22
C ASP A 596 19.66 -25.81 17.69
N PHE A 597 19.37 -24.61 17.17
CA PHE A 597 19.40 -24.33 15.74
C PHE A 597 20.79 -24.52 15.11
N LEU A 598 21.85 -24.49 15.92
CA LEU A 598 23.23 -24.69 15.49
C LEU A 598 23.42 -25.99 14.67
N ARG A 599 22.60 -27.01 14.94
CA ARG A 599 22.62 -28.32 14.24
C ARG A 599 22.28 -28.22 12.75
N TYR A 600 21.50 -27.21 12.37
CA TYR A 600 21.02 -27.03 11.00
C TYR A 600 21.78 -25.94 10.24
N LEU A 601 22.49 -25.07 10.95
CA LEU A 601 23.12 -23.88 10.37
C LEU A 601 24.13 -24.23 9.27
N GLU A 602 24.95 -25.27 9.43
CA GLU A 602 25.92 -25.68 8.40
C GLU A 602 25.22 -26.10 7.09
N ALA A 603 24.11 -26.83 7.19
CA ALA A 603 23.34 -27.26 6.02
C ALA A 603 22.53 -26.11 5.39
N PHE A 604 22.12 -25.13 6.19
CA PHE A 604 21.32 -23.99 5.75
C PHE A 604 22.16 -22.83 5.18
N ALA A 605 23.38 -22.64 5.67
CA ALA A 605 24.26 -21.51 5.33
C ALA A 605 24.43 -21.27 3.81
N PRO A 606 24.59 -22.29 2.93
CA PRO A 606 24.69 -22.05 1.50
C PRO A 606 23.48 -21.34 0.89
N PHE A 607 22.27 -21.64 1.37
CA PHE A 607 21.05 -20.98 0.91
C PHE A 607 20.97 -19.55 1.40
N LEU A 608 21.33 -19.32 2.67
CA LEU A 608 21.41 -17.98 3.26
C LEU A 608 22.36 -17.06 2.48
N TYR A 609 23.56 -17.54 2.16
CA TYR A 609 24.53 -16.76 1.39
C TYR A 609 24.10 -16.56 -0.07
N GLY A 610 23.46 -17.56 -0.66
CA GLY A 610 22.85 -17.43 -2.00
C GLY A 610 21.82 -16.30 -2.04
N ALA A 611 20.91 -16.25 -1.06
CA ALA A 611 19.89 -15.21 -0.94
C ALA A 611 20.51 -13.82 -0.75
N LEU A 612 21.54 -13.67 0.09
CA LEU A 612 22.22 -12.39 0.31
C LEU A 612 22.96 -11.87 -0.92
N SER A 613 23.41 -12.76 -1.80
CA SER A 613 24.12 -12.41 -3.04
C SER A 613 23.19 -12.06 -4.21
N ASN A 614 21.90 -12.37 -4.11
CA ASN A 614 20.93 -12.13 -5.17
C ASN A 614 20.32 -10.72 -5.05
N HIS A 615 20.92 -9.74 -5.72
CA HIS A 615 20.48 -8.34 -5.65
C HIS A 615 19.22 -8.04 -6.48
N GLU A 616 18.82 -8.93 -7.39
CA GLU A 616 17.59 -8.78 -8.18
C GLU A 616 16.35 -8.95 -7.31
N GLU A 617 16.39 -9.90 -6.37
CA GLU A 617 15.30 -10.23 -5.44
C GLU A 617 15.53 -9.58 -4.07
N TYR A 618 15.33 -8.27 -4.01
CA TYR A 618 15.67 -7.49 -2.81
C TYR A 618 14.84 -7.85 -1.56
N GLN A 619 13.61 -8.36 -1.73
CA GLN A 619 12.76 -8.80 -0.62
C GLN A 619 13.36 -10.03 0.07
N LEU A 620 13.71 -11.07 -0.69
CA LEU A 620 14.45 -12.23 -0.20
C LEU A 620 15.79 -11.83 0.45
N CYS A 621 16.53 -10.89 -0.13
CA CYS A 621 17.76 -10.38 0.48
C CYS A 621 17.48 -9.71 1.84
N SER A 622 16.40 -8.93 1.96
CA SER A 622 16.00 -8.29 3.23
C SER A 622 15.62 -9.33 4.30
N ILE A 623 14.84 -10.35 3.93
CA ILE A 623 14.48 -11.46 4.82
C ILE A 623 15.72 -12.24 5.27
N ALA A 624 16.66 -12.50 4.35
CA ALA A 624 17.92 -13.17 4.67
C ALA A 624 18.79 -12.36 5.66
N VAL A 625 18.80 -11.03 5.55
CA VAL A 625 19.45 -10.14 6.53
C VAL A 625 18.77 -10.22 7.89
N GLY A 626 17.43 -10.16 7.94
CA GLY A 626 16.67 -10.34 9.18
C GLY A 626 16.95 -11.69 9.85
N LEU A 627 17.07 -12.75 9.06
CA LEU A 627 17.39 -14.10 9.53
C LEU A 627 18.80 -14.20 10.14
N ILE A 628 19.79 -13.43 9.65
CA ILE A 628 21.09 -13.32 10.36
C ILE A 628 20.87 -12.75 11.77
N GLY A 629 20.04 -11.71 11.90
CA GLY A 629 19.66 -11.15 13.20
C GLY A 629 19.03 -12.20 14.12
N ASP A 630 18.06 -12.96 13.62
CA ASP A 630 17.39 -14.02 14.37
C ASP A 630 18.35 -15.15 14.78
N ILE A 631 19.25 -15.57 13.89
CA ILE A 631 20.31 -16.55 14.20
C ILE A 631 21.23 -16.03 15.30
N CYS A 632 21.64 -14.76 15.23
CA CYS A 632 22.48 -14.12 16.25
C CYS A 632 21.77 -14.06 17.60
N ARG A 633 20.48 -13.69 17.65
CA ARG A 633 19.68 -13.66 18.88
C ARG A 633 19.48 -15.06 19.48
N ALA A 634 19.19 -16.06 18.64
CA ALA A 634 18.95 -17.44 19.04
C ALA A 634 20.22 -18.14 19.56
N LEU A 635 21.35 -17.97 18.86
CA LEU A 635 22.61 -18.63 19.20
C LEU A 635 23.47 -17.86 20.21
N GLN A 636 23.24 -16.55 20.36
CA GLN A 636 24.03 -15.66 21.22
C GLN A 636 25.53 -15.83 20.94
N GLU A 637 26.37 -16.05 21.96
CA GLU A 637 27.82 -16.23 21.80
C GLU A 637 28.20 -17.39 20.86
N GLN A 638 27.33 -18.38 20.67
CA GLN A 638 27.58 -19.51 19.76
C GLN A 638 27.58 -19.09 18.28
N SER A 639 27.05 -17.90 17.95
CA SER A 639 27.09 -17.33 16.61
C SER A 639 28.48 -16.83 16.20
N LEU A 640 29.41 -16.62 17.16
CA LEU A 640 30.72 -16.01 16.93
C LEU A 640 31.51 -16.59 15.74
N PRO A 641 31.58 -17.93 15.51
CA PRO A 641 32.32 -18.49 14.38
C PRO A 641 31.80 -18.08 13.00
N TYR A 642 30.55 -17.61 12.92
CA TYR A 642 29.88 -17.25 11.67
C TYR A 642 29.85 -15.73 11.42
N CYS A 643 30.07 -14.92 12.47
CA CYS A 643 29.96 -13.47 12.41
C CYS A 643 30.92 -12.81 11.42
N ASP A 644 32.15 -13.33 11.25
CA ASP A 644 33.10 -12.80 10.25
C ASP A 644 32.50 -12.89 8.85
N THR A 645 31.91 -14.04 8.51
CA THR A 645 31.27 -14.26 7.20
C THR A 645 30.03 -13.38 7.05
N PHE A 646 29.18 -13.29 8.09
CA PHE A 646 28.01 -12.40 8.06
C PHE A 646 28.40 -10.94 7.83
N MET A 647 29.35 -10.42 8.60
CA MET A 647 29.81 -9.03 8.47
C MET A 647 30.40 -8.74 7.09
N ASN A 648 31.20 -9.67 6.54
CA ASN A 648 31.76 -9.51 5.21
C ASN A 648 30.69 -9.41 4.12
N VAL A 649 29.68 -10.27 4.15
CA VAL A 649 28.59 -10.27 3.15
C VAL A 649 27.73 -9.02 3.29
N LEU A 650 27.37 -8.63 4.51
CA LEU A 650 26.58 -7.42 4.78
C LEU A 650 27.29 -6.15 4.30
N LEU A 651 28.59 -6.03 4.55
CA LEU A 651 29.41 -4.89 4.10
C LEU A 651 29.57 -4.87 2.58
N GLN A 652 29.74 -6.03 1.92
CA GLN A 652 29.78 -6.13 0.46
C GLN A 652 28.47 -5.68 -0.18
N ASN A 653 27.33 -6.07 0.40
CA ASN A 653 26.01 -5.64 -0.06
C ASN A 653 25.86 -4.12 -0.01
N LEU A 654 26.28 -3.47 1.09
CA LEU A 654 26.22 -2.01 1.21
C LEU A 654 27.09 -1.27 0.16
N GLN A 655 28.13 -1.91 -0.36
CA GLN A 655 29.01 -1.36 -1.40
C GLN A 655 28.47 -1.56 -2.82
N SER A 656 27.46 -2.42 -3.02
CA SER A 656 26.90 -2.71 -4.34
C SER A 656 26.07 -1.53 -4.86
N PRO A 657 26.34 -1.03 -6.09
CA PRO A 657 25.54 0.02 -6.71
C PRO A 657 24.17 -0.50 -7.22
N VAL A 658 23.98 -1.82 -7.28
CA VAL A 658 22.77 -2.48 -7.80
C VAL A 658 21.80 -2.84 -6.67
N LEU A 659 22.25 -2.83 -5.41
CA LEU A 659 21.40 -3.18 -4.27
C LEU A 659 20.26 -2.17 -4.11
N ASN A 660 19.03 -2.68 -4.02
CA ASN A 660 17.86 -1.87 -3.72
C ASN A 660 18.05 -1.15 -2.37
N ARG A 661 17.72 0.16 -2.35
CA ARG A 661 17.85 1.01 -1.15
C ARG A 661 17.17 0.41 0.08
N ASN A 662 16.04 -0.26 -0.08
CA ASN A 662 15.20 -0.80 1.01
C ASN A 662 15.88 -1.92 1.81
N VAL A 663 16.97 -2.51 1.32
CA VAL A 663 17.73 -3.54 2.06
C VAL A 663 18.69 -2.88 3.07
N LYS A 664 19.12 -1.63 2.84
CA LYS A 664 20.11 -0.96 3.70
C LYS A 664 19.62 -0.83 5.15
N PRO A 665 18.39 -0.36 5.45
CA PRO A 665 17.88 -0.29 6.82
C PRO A 665 18.00 -1.61 7.59
N ALA A 666 17.62 -2.73 6.95
CA ALA A 666 17.70 -4.06 7.55
C ALA A 666 19.15 -4.46 7.86
N ILE A 667 20.11 -4.16 6.97
CA ILE A 667 21.53 -4.43 7.21
C ILE A 667 22.04 -3.65 8.42
N LEU A 668 21.65 -2.38 8.54
CA LEU A 668 22.07 -1.53 9.67
C LEU A 668 21.52 -2.08 10.99
N SER A 669 20.23 -2.40 11.05
CA SER A 669 19.62 -3.02 12.23
C SER A 669 20.32 -4.34 12.62
N CYS A 670 20.63 -5.18 11.63
CA CYS A 670 21.33 -6.45 11.82
C CYS A 670 22.72 -6.29 12.46
N PHE A 671 23.44 -5.18 12.22
CA PHE A 671 24.68 -4.91 12.94
C PHE A 671 24.47 -4.77 14.45
N GLY A 672 23.34 -4.22 14.88
CA GLY A 672 22.94 -4.17 16.28
C GLY A 672 22.72 -5.55 16.87
N ASP A 673 22.05 -6.45 16.15
CA ASP A 673 21.82 -7.83 16.59
C ASP A 673 23.10 -8.64 16.73
N ILE A 674 24.02 -8.50 15.76
CA ILE A 674 25.34 -9.13 15.84
C ILE A 674 26.10 -8.59 17.05
N ALA A 675 26.07 -7.27 17.29
CA ALA A 675 26.73 -6.66 18.43
C ALA A 675 26.18 -7.14 19.78
N LEU A 676 24.86 -7.31 19.89
CA LEU A 676 24.22 -7.90 21.06
C LEU A 676 24.68 -9.34 21.28
N ALA A 677 24.70 -10.16 20.22
CA ALA A 677 25.01 -11.58 20.31
C ALA A 677 26.46 -11.87 20.72
N ILE A 678 27.44 -11.11 20.21
CA ILE A 678 28.87 -11.34 20.47
C ILE A 678 29.47 -10.36 21.49
N SER A 679 28.68 -9.42 22.00
CA SER A 679 29.04 -8.47 23.05
C SER A 679 30.40 -7.79 22.79
N GLY A 680 31.34 -7.84 23.75
CA GLY A 680 32.65 -7.18 23.67
C GLY A 680 33.58 -7.69 22.55
N ARG A 681 33.21 -8.77 21.83
CA ARG A 681 33.94 -9.22 20.63
C ARG A 681 33.64 -8.35 19.41
N PHE A 682 32.55 -7.58 19.43
CA PHE A 682 32.17 -6.68 18.35
C PHE A 682 33.17 -5.53 18.10
N GLU A 683 34.11 -5.30 19.03
CA GLU A 683 35.20 -4.32 18.87
C GLU A 683 35.90 -4.39 17.50
N VAL A 684 36.07 -5.60 16.94
CA VAL A 684 36.76 -5.80 15.66
C VAL A 684 36.03 -5.16 14.48
N TYR A 685 34.71 -4.97 14.57
CA TYR A 685 33.90 -4.37 13.51
C TYR A 685 33.49 -2.92 13.81
N LEU A 686 33.64 -2.48 15.07
CA LEU A 686 33.10 -1.23 15.58
C LEU A 686 33.49 -0.02 14.73
N GLU A 687 34.75 0.12 14.33
CA GLU A 687 35.21 1.27 13.55
C GLU A 687 34.54 1.36 12.17
N ILE A 688 34.47 0.24 11.44
CA ILE A 688 33.86 0.18 10.11
C ILE A 688 32.35 0.44 10.21
N VAL A 689 31.69 -0.19 11.19
CA VAL A 689 30.24 -0.05 11.37
C VAL A 689 29.87 1.39 11.75
N MET A 690 30.62 2.03 12.65
CA MET A 690 30.35 3.42 13.03
C MET A 690 30.55 4.39 11.86
N LEU A 691 31.52 4.12 10.96
CA LEU A 691 31.70 4.89 9.72
C LEU A 691 30.49 4.74 8.79
N VAL A 692 30.00 3.51 8.61
CA VAL A 692 28.82 3.23 7.77
C VAL A 692 27.57 3.94 8.32
N LEU A 693 27.33 3.86 9.63
CA LEU A 693 26.20 4.54 10.28
C LEU A 693 26.32 6.06 10.14
N ALA A 694 27.52 6.63 10.23
CA ALA A 694 27.76 8.05 9.98
C ALA A 694 27.40 8.45 8.54
N GLN A 695 27.80 7.66 7.54
CA GLN A 695 27.49 7.92 6.15
C GLN A 695 25.98 7.82 5.88
N ALA A 696 25.31 6.80 6.41
CA ALA A 696 23.87 6.61 6.29
C ALA A 696 23.08 7.75 6.96
N SER A 697 23.57 8.28 8.09
CA SER A 697 22.90 9.36 8.80
C SER A 697 22.77 10.64 7.96
N ASN A 698 23.74 10.97 7.10
CA ASN A 698 23.69 12.19 6.31
C ASN A 698 22.67 12.15 5.15
N MET A 699 22.08 10.99 4.86
CA MET A 699 21.02 10.88 3.86
C MET A 699 19.78 11.61 4.37
N ARG A 700 19.28 12.56 3.59
CA ARG A 700 18.04 13.29 3.85
C ARG A 700 17.09 13.07 2.70
N ALA A 701 15.79 13.13 2.96
CA ALA A 701 14.81 13.42 1.92
C ALA A 701 15.10 14.86 1.47
N THR A 702 15.98 15.03 0.49
CA THR A 702 16.12 16.32 -0.19
C THR A 702 14.84 16.56 -0.96
N ASP A 703 14.25 17.75 -0.80
CA ASP A 703 13.11 18.32 -1.55
C ASP A 703 13.02 17.75 -2.98
N GLY A 704 12.25 16.67 -3.14
CA GLY A 704 12.16 15.91 -4.37
C GLY A 704 10.84 16.17 -5.09
N VAL A 705 10.88 17.05 -6.10
CA VAL A 705 10.31 17.03 -7.49
C VAL A 705 8.91 16.45 -7.78
N ASN A 706 8.30 15.62 -6.93
CA ASN A 706 6.95 15.07 -7.16
C ASN A 706 6.36 14.60 -5.81
N LEU A 707 5.15 15.07 -5.45
CA LEU A 707 4.53 14.78 -4.15
C LEU A 707 4.51 13.28 -3.82
N MET A 708 4.20 12.42 -4.79
CA MET A 708 4.10 10.97 -4.59
C MET A 708 5.48 10.31 -4.41
N THR A 709 6.52 10.84 -5.07
CA THR A 709 7.90 10.34 -4.90
C THR A 709 8.54 10.86 -3.61
N ASN A 710 7.97 11.91 -3.02
CA ASN A 710 8.40 12.47 -1.75
C ASN A 710 7.96 11.57 -0.59
N TYR A 711 6.73 11.05 -0.58
CA TYR A 711 6.25 10.12 0.45
C TYR A 711 7.07 8.81 0.50
N ASP A 712 7.29 8.13 -0.64
CA ASP A 712 8.13 6.92 -0.69
C ASP A 712 9.57 7.17 -0.18
N MET A 713 10.10 8.37 -0.40
CA MET A 713 11.43 8.75 0.08
C MET A 713 11.42 9.10 1.56
N ILE A 714 10.35 9.71 2.07
CA ILE A 714 10.13 9.97 3.49
C ILE A 714 10.07 8.63 4.24
N ASP A 715 9.25 7.68 3.79
CA ASP A 715 9.13 6.34 4.37
C ASP A 715 10.47 5.60 4.39
N TYR A 716 11.21 5.67 3.28
CA TYR A 716 12.55 5.09 3.21
C TYR A 716 13.52 5.74 4.20
N VAL A 717 13.49 7.08 4.34
CA VAL A 717 14.33 7.79 5.31
C VAL A 717 13.94 7.42 6.73
N ILE A 718 12.65 7.32 7.05
CA ILE A 718 12.14 6.87 8.34
C ILE A 718 12.69 5.47 8.66
N ALA A 719 12.52 4.50 7.75
CA ALA A 719 13.05 3.15 7.92
C ALA A 719 14.58 3.15 8.12
N LEU A 720 15.30 3.99 7.38
CA LEU A 720 16.75 4.15 7.54
C LEU A 720 17.11 4.72 8.93
N ARG A 721 16.34 5.67 9.46
CA ARG A 721 16.53 6.21 10.82
C ARG A 721 16.29 5.14 11.87
N GLU A 722 15.22 4.35 11.73
CA GLU A 722 14.91 3.23 12.62
C GLU A 722 16.06 2.22 12.64
N GLY A 723 16.52 1.76 11.47
CA GLY A 723 17.63 0.80 11.39
C GLY A 723 18.94 1.32 11.99
N ILE A 724 19.25 2.63 11.87
CA ILE A 724 20.42 3.23 12.52
C ILE A 724 20.24 3.30 14.05
N LEU A 725 19.04 3.65 14.54
CA LEU A 725 18.76 3.70 15.98
C LEU A 725 18.88 2.31 16.61
N GLU A 726 18.30 1.29 15.98
CA GLU A 726 18.40 -0.11 16.43
C GLU A 726 19.85 -0.60 16.44
N ALA A 727 20.63 -0.24 15.41
CA ALA A 727 22.07 -0.52 15.37
C ALA A 727 22.80 0.09 16.58
N TYR A 728 22.56 1.38 16.88
CA TYR A 728 23.17 2.03 18.03
C TYR A 728 22.74 1.39 19.36
N VAL A 729 21.46 1.07 19.53
CA VAL A 729 20.95 0.38 20.73
C VAL A 729 21.68 -0.94 20.92
N GLY A 730 21.75 -1.78 19.88
CA GLY A 730 22.42 -3.07 19.95
C GLY A 730 23.92 -2.98 20.22
N ILE A 731 24.60 -2.01 19.59
CA ILE A 731 26.04 -1.78 19.81
C ILE A 731 26.32 -1.29 21.24
N VAL A 732 25.53 -0.34 21.76
CA VAL A 732 25.69 0.19 23.12
C VAL A 732 25.46 -0.92 24.15
N GLN A 733 24.37 -1.65 24.02
CA GLN A 733 24.05 -2.76 24.94
C GLN A 733 25.08 -3.89 24.84
N GLY A 734 25.50 -4.29 23.64
CA GLY A 734 26.49 -5.35 23.43
C GLY A 734 27.86 -5.02 24.02
N LEU A 735 28.36 -3.79 23.78
CA LEU A 735 29.65 -3.36 24.35
C LEU A 735 29.57 -3.11 25.87
N LYS A 736 28.42 -2.67 26.39
CA LYS A 736 28.17 -2.57 27.83
C LYS A 736 28.28 -3.95 28.48
N THR A 737 27.55 -4.94 27.97
CA THR A 737 27.58 -6.33 28.47
C THR A 737 28.98 -6.93 28.38
N GLY A 738 29.74 -6.58 27.33
CA GLY A 738 31.12 -7.00 27.16
C GLY A 738 32.18 -6.21 27.93
N GLU A 739 31.79 -5.34 28.87
CA GLU A 739 32.68 -4.46 29.66
C GLU A 739 33.63 -3.59 28.81
N LYS A 740 33.19 -3.19 27.61
CA LYS A 740 33.96 -2.37 26.65
C LYS A 740 33.23 -1.09 26.22
N ALA A 741 32.30 -0.60 27.04
CA ALA A 741 31.57 0.64 26.79
C ALA A 741 32.50 1.83 26.55
N ASP A 742 33.69 1.87 27.17
CA ASP A 742 34.68 2.95 26.99
C ASP A 742 35.09 3.17 25.51
N LEU A 743 35.00 2.14 24.66
CA LEU A 743 35.30 2.28 23.23
C LEU A 743 34.34 3.23 22.51
N LEU A 744 33.12 3.39 23.03
CA LEU A 744 32.08 4.26 22.47
C LEU A 744 32.34 5.75 22.71
N MET A 745 33.21 6.10 23.67
CA MET A 745 33.49 7.50 24.02
C MET A 745 33.87 8.36 22.80
N ARG A 746 34.57 7.77 21.82
CA ARG A 746 34.99 8.47 20.60
C ARG A 746 33.85 8.74 19.59
N TYR A 747 32.67 8.17 19.82
CA TYR A 747 31.52 8.25 18.92
C TYR A 747 30.27 8.88 19.58
N ILE A 748 30.34 9.27 20.85
CA ILE A 748 29.21 9.87 21.57
C ILE A 748 28.67 11.11 20.83
N ASP A 749 29.55 11.99 20.37
CA ASP A 749 29.16 13.17 19.59
C ASP A 749 28.36 12.81 18.34
N GLN A 750 28.80 11.78 17.60
CA GLN A 750 28.10 11.30 16.40
C GLN A 750 26.69 10.82 16.73
N ILE A 751 26.53 10.03 17.81
CA ILE A 751 25.25 9.45 18.21
C ILE A 751 24.25 10.56 18.62
N PHE A 752 24.69 11.52 19.44
CA PHE A 752 23.81 12.63 19.86
C PHE A 752 23.49 13.60 18.72
N ASN A 753 24.43 13.86 17.81
CA ASN A 753 24.15 14.66 16.61
C ASN A 753 23.13 14.00 15.70
N PHE A 754 23.22 12.67 15.53
CA PHE A 754 22.23 11.91 14.79
C PHE A 754 20.85 11.99 15.44
N MET A 755 20.75 11.75 16.76
CA MET A 755 19.48 11.88 17.49
C MET A 755 18.86 13.27 17.34
N ASN A 756 19.67 14.33 17.43
CA ASN A 756 19.20 15.69 17.23
C ASN A 756 18.70 15.93 15.79
N MET A 757 19.38 15.37 14.79
CA MET A 757 18.92 15.48 13.41
C MET A 757 17.58 14.76 13.20
N THR A 758 17.47 13.49 13.64
CA THR A 758 16.22 12.71 13.56
C THR A 758 15.06 13.40 14.30
N TRP A 759 15.36 14.08 15.41
CA TRP A 759 14.34 14.83 16.16
C TRP A 759 13.84 16.09 15.42
N ASN A 760 14.62 16.64 14.50
CA ASN A 760 14.23 17.82 13.73
C ASN A 760 13.54 17.45 12.40
N ASP A 761 13.43 16.17 12.04
CA ASP A 761 12.65 15.72 10.88
C ASP A 761 11.15 15.97 11.11
N GLN A 762 10.37 16.24 10.05
CA GLN A 762 8.95 16.61 10.17
C GLN A 762 8.10 15.48 10.77
N GLU A 763 8.28 14.26 10.28
CA GLU A 763 7.56 13.07 10.74
C GLU A 763 8.41 12.20 11.66
N LYS A 764 7.78 11.64 12.71
CA LYS A 764 8.43 10.77 13.70
C LYS A 764 7.49 9.63 14.08
N THR A 765 7.93 8.40 13.85
CA THR A 765 7.18 7.21 14.24
C THR A 765 7.34 6.90 15.74
N GLU A 766 6.41 6.12 16.30
CA GLU A 766 6.50 5.59 17.66
C GLU A 766 7.81 4.80 17.88
N ILE A 767 8.23 4.04 16.87
CA ILE A 767 9.45 3.22 16.89
C ILE A 767 10.70 4.11 17.00
N ILE A 768 10.78 5.22 16.24
CA ILE A 768 11.87 6.20 16.36
C ILE A 768 11.90 6.78 17.78
N ILE A 769 10.76 7.27 18.29
CA ILE A 769 10.69 7.88 19.61
C ILE A 769 11.11 6.87 20.69
N ARG A 770 10.56 5.65 20.65
CA ARG A 770 10.90 4.59 21.61
C ARG A 770 12.38 4.21 21.55
N SER A 771 12.94 4.07 20.36
CA SER A 771 14.34 3.68 20.17
C SER A 771 15.32 4.78 20.61
N MET A 772 14.99 6.07 20.36
CA MET A 772 15.77 7.19 20.89
C MET A 772 15.75 7.22 22.42
N ILE A 773 14.58 7.02 23.03
CA ILE A 773 14.45 6.97 24.50
C ILE A 773 15.23 5.79 25.07
N GLY A 774 15.12 4.62 24.44
CA GLY A 774 15.89 3.42 24.78
C GLY A 774 17.39 3.69 24.75
N LEU A 775 17.89 4.23 23.63
CA LEU A 775 19.29 4.57 23.42
C LEU A 775 19.82 5.59 24.45
N ILE A 776 19.03 6.62 24.78
CA ILE A 776 19.40 7.59 25.83
C ILE A 776 19.56 6.89 27.18
N GLY A 777 18.64 5.98 27.52
CA GLY A 777 18.71 5.19 28.75
C GLY A 777 19.91 4.26 28.78
N ASP A 778 20.18 3.56 27.68
CA ASP A 778 21.31 2.63 27.54
C ASP A 778 22.66 3.35 27.65
N LEU A 779 22.80 4.52 27.02
CA LEU A 779 23.98 5.37 27.16
C LEU A 779 24.17 5.86 28.60
N ALA A 780 23.09 6.23 29.28
CA ALA A 780 23.16 6.67 30.67
C ALA A 780 23.57 5.53 31.61
N GLU A 781 23.12 4.31 31.35
CA GLU A 781 23.51 3.13 32.10
C GLU A 781 24.96 2.70 31.81
N ALA A 782 25.41 2.82 30.56
CA ALA A 782 26.78 2.51 30.15
C ALA A 782 27.83 3.48 30.75
N PHE A 783 27.44 4.72 31.03
CA PHE A 783 28.33 5.78 31.53
C PHE A 783 27.80 6.44 32.82
N PRO A 784 27.73 5.71 33.95
CA PRO A 784 27.05 6.17 35.16
C PRO A 784 27.78 7.27 35.93
N ASN A 785 29.06 7.52 35.65
CA ASN A 785 29.93 8.39 36.46
C ASN A 785 30.02 9.83 35.92
N GLY A 786 28.99 10.34 35.24
CA GLY A 786 29.00 11.72 34.72
C GLY A 786 29.89 11.96 33.49
N GLN A 787 30.45 10.90 32.89
CA GLN A 787 31.38 11.00 31.76
C GLN A 787 30.75 11.68 30.53
N ILE A 788 29.45 11.47 30.31
CA ILE A 788 28.69 12.05 29.19
C ILE A 788 27.61 13.05 29.61
N LYS A 789 27.73 13.63 30.82
CA LYS A 789 26.73 14.54 31.40
C LYS A 789 26.40 15.74 30.51
N GLN A 790 27.38 16.27 29.77
CA GLN A 790 27.17 17.44 28.90
C GLN A 790 26.23 17.16 27.71
N TRP A 791 26.20 15.93 27.20
CA TRP A 791 25.33 15.54 26.08
C TRP A 791 23.88 15.32 26.51
N PHE A 792 23.65 14.85 27.74
CA PHE A 792 22.29 14.75 28.30
C PHE A 792 21.61 16.11 28.53
N GLN A 793 22.37 17.20 28.50
CA GLN A 793 21.84 18.56 28.61
C GLN A 793 21.38 19.15 27.27
N TYR A 794 21.53 18.43 26.15
CA TYR A 794 21.04 18.88 24.85
C TYR A 794 19.51 19.02 24.87
N ASP A 795 19.00 20.08 24.23
CA ASP A 795 17.57 20.37 24.18
C ASP A 795 16.75 19.21 23.59
N CYS A 796 17.27 18.58 22.53
CA CYS A 796 16.69 17.38 21.93
C CYS A 796 16.40 16.28 22.95
N VAL A 797 17.35 15.96 23.84
CA VAL A 797 17.20 14.88 24.84
C VAL A 797 16.06 15.19 25.80
N THR A 798 15.97 16.45 26.22
CA THR A 798 14.90 16.91 27.11
C THR A 798 13.54 16.88 26.43
N GLN A 799 13.47 17.26 25.14
CA GLN A 799 12.25 17.23 24.34
C GLN A 799 11.77 15.79 24.09
N VAL A 800 12.65 14.88 23.67
CA VAL A 800 12.35 13.45 23.46
C VAL A 800 11.78 12.81 24.73
N LEU A 801 12.44 13.00 25.89
CA LEU A 801 11.99 12.44 27.17
C LEU A 801 10.74 13.14 27.74
N ARG A 802 10.41 14.33 27.26
CA ARG A 802 9.15 15.01 27.58
C ARG A 802 8.03 14.41 26.75
N GLU A 803 8.23 14.28 25.45
CA GLU A 803 7.28 13.71 24.49
C GLU A 803 6.84 12.30 24.89
N GLY A 804 7.80 11.40 25.15
CA GLY A 804 7.53 10.03 25.62
C GLY A 804 6.71 9.94 26.93
N ARG A 805 6.60 11.04 27.69
CA ARG A 805 5.80 11.12 28.92
C ARG A 805 4.45 11.81 28.68
N SER A 806 4.44 12.92 27.96
CA SER A 806 3.23 13.76 27.81
C SER A 806 2.29 13.24 26.74
N ASN A 807 2.81 12.54 25.73
CA ASN A 807 2.01 12.05 24.63
C ASN A 807 1.15 10.85 25.07
N ARG A 808 -0.17 11.06 25.04
CA ARG A 808 -1.19 10.06 25.43
C ARG A 808 -1.47 9.03 24.34
N ASN A 809 -0.97 9.24 23.14
CA ASN A 809 -1.18 8.36 21.99
C ASN A 809 -0.09 7.28 21.92
N LEU A 810 1.04 7.48 22.61
CA LEU A 810 2.09 6.45 22.71
C LEU A 810 1.66 5.25 23.57
N PRO A 811 2.00 4.01 23.17
CA PRO A 811 1.74 2.79 23.94
C PRO A 811 2.27 2.85 25.37
N ALA A 812 1.66 2.06 26.26
CA ALA A 812 2.08 1.98 27.66
C ALA A 812 3.56 1.60 27.81
N GLY A 813 4.07 0.68 26.98
CA GLY A 813 5.47 0.26 26.98
C GLY A 813 6.45 1.42 26.76
N THR A 814 6.16 2.32 25.83
CA THR A 814 7.03 3.48 25.52
C THR A 814 7.11 4.45 26.70
N ARG A 815 6.02 4.58 27.48
CA ARG A 815 6.03 5.39 28.71
C ARG A 815 6.84 4.74 29.84
N GLU A 816 6.85 3.42 29.92
CA GLU A 816 7.68 2.68 30.88
C GLU A 816 9.17 2.84 30.55
N VAL A 817 9.55 2.67 29.29
CA VAL A 817 10.91 2.92 28.81
C VAL A 817 11.33 4.38 29.07
N THR A 818 10.42 5.35 28.88
CA THR A 818 10.68 6.76 29.21
C THR A 818 10.97 6.99 30.69
N ARG A 819 10.23 6.31 31.57
CA ARG A 819 10.42 6.42 33.03
C ARG A 819 11.78 5.86 33.43
N TRP A 820 12.14 4.70 32.89
CA TRP A 820 13.44 4.06 33.10
C TRP A 820 14.59 4.95 32.60
N ALA A 821 14.52 5.44 31.35
CA ALA A 821 15.57 6.27 30.76
C ALA A 821 15.81 7.56 31.57
N LYS A 822 14.74 8.21 32.06
CA LYS A 822 14.86 9.38 32.95
C LYS A 822 15.58 9.08 34.25
N GLU A 823 15.31 7.93 34.85
CA GLU A 823 15.98 7.52 36.08
C GLU A 823 17.47 7.28 35.82
N MET A 824 17.81 6.64 34.70
CA MET A 824 19.20 6.40 34.31
C MET A 824 19.93 7.71 34.03
N VAL A 825 19.35 8.63 33.25
CA VAL A 825 19.94 9.96 32.98
C VAL A 825 20.15 10.74 34.28
N LYS A 826 19.20 10.68 35.22
CA LYS A 826 19.35 11.33 36.53
C LYS A 826 20.50 10.74 37.34
N ARG A 827 20.70 9.43 37.32
CA ARG A 827 21.82 8.75 37.99
C ARG A 827 23.15 9.12 37.33
N ALA A 828 23.22 9.04 36.00
CA ALA A 828 24.41 9.39 35.22
C ALA A 828 24.78 10.88 35.28
N SER A 829 23.84 11.76 35.67
CA SER A 829 24.07 13.21 35.79
C SER A 829 24.36 13.69 37.21
N GLN A 830 24.26 12.82 38.22
CA GLN A 830 24.70 13.08 39.60
C GLN A 830 26.22 12.97 39.69
#